data_AF-A0A0L0CD26-F1
#
_entry.id   AF-A0A0L0CD26-F1
#
_cell.length_a   1.000
_cell.length_b   1.000
_cell.length_c   1.000
_cell.angle_alpha   90.00
_cell.angle_beta   90.00
_cell.angle_gamma   90.00
#
_symmetry.space_group_name_H-M   'P 1'
#
loop_
_entity.id
_entity.type
_entity.pdbx_description
1 polymer ?
#
loop_
_entity_poly.entity_id
_entity_poly.type
_entity_poly.pdbx_seq_one_letter_code
_entity_poly.pdbx_strand_id
1 'polypeptide(L)'
;MKVLLVLIGFSSLLAVSSANQFAARYDDFKVYRVKIKDEQQLKEFIKLCDNLPLRYLNELQGPGHSYDVVIDPANQNKLETQLRFLELEFSCMIEDLQSVLEEECQPETRQTLQRKRADMDWTQYHDLPVIYSWLQKITSKHRRLVKPYVIGRSYEKRPIKAIKISAKPGNKAIFVESNIHAIEWISSATTTCFFENLLNSEDPQMKNLLENYDWLFVPVLNPDGFEYSHNVERLWRKNRRPTGFHNASGPCYGIDMNRNFGYGWGISGYNFDVPCDHWYGGAKPDSEPEVQALERFVNSFEDGYIRMYLAFHSFGNYVLLPYGHTNAEFPPNYDQMMRIATAFADAARVKYGTDFKSGASGLLNYPVSGSAKDWAYGVKKIPFTATIELRDRGRYGFFLPPSQIGEVCEEVTDGLVAMYELVAVLETQFEQKANFEDDMKLLLIVVGFLGLLAVSSANQFAARYDDFKVYRVNVKDAQQFGEFMKLGNNLPAQTRSMQRTHVEMDWTQYHDLPVIYNWLQKLNANNPKLVKSYVIANAFADGARVKYGTDFLSGASGLLNYPVSGSAKDWAYGVKKIPFTATVELRDRGQYGFFLPPSQIVEVLLRFITRKMLRRGYIRPLVALVLLANLALAAVVAPKDQVEQPMRYDNYKVYKVKIDNVEQYNQVMALEGELELDFWNEVHNFGESFDVMVKPDLQQKFEEILLKSNMVYEIKIQNVQSLIDNEQPKTRSSTGMDWENFHTLDEIYEWLDMIVERYPDIVTPFDIGYSYEGRLIKGIKISYKPGNKAVFIESNIHAREWITSATITYIIDELLVPRNPGVRKIAESVDWWIIPVLNVDGFVYSHEVNRMWRKSRLPSDPTGKCIGTDLNRNFDFLWMLTGASSDPCSETYAGPSAESDQEIKQMLQFINNTIPEDTIKIYISLHSYGQYVLSPWGHTDTEFPEHYDQMMHVAKGYADALYRRYKTVFTYGSSATTLYKVSGSGKEWAYGVKGIPIPYTIELRDKGEYGFVLPPEMILPVAKEVLDGFVGMINAAQEINIV
;
A
#
# COMPACT_ATOMS: atom_id res chain seq x y z
N MET A 1 -69.50 41.29 -33.98
CA MET A 1 -69.07 40.02 -34.62
C MET A 1 -67.90 40.28 -35.58
N LYS A 2 -66.65 40.40 -35.08
CA LYS A 2 -65.43 40.45 -35.94
C LYS A 2 -64.05 40.28 -35.25
N VAL A 3 -63.99 40.07 -33.93
CA VAL A 3 -62.72 39.84 -33.18
C VAL A 3 -62.54 38.37 -32.74
N LEU A 4 -63.64 37.63 -32.59
CA LEU A 4 -63.66 36.23 -32.13
C LEU A 4 -63.17 35.18 -33.17
N LEU A 5 -62.50 35.62 -34.24
CA LEU A 5 -62.06 34.78 -35.37
C LEU A 5 -60.54 34.68 -35.53
N VAL A 6 -59.76 35.43 -34.73
CA VAL A 6 -58.28 35.35 -34.73
C VAL A 6 -57.76 34.31 -33.73
N LEU A 7 -58.54 34.02 -32.67
CA LEU A 7 -58.17 33.12 -31.56
C LEU A 7 -58.09 31.61 -31.92
N ILE A 8 -58.29 31.24 -33.19
CA ILE A 8 -58.12 29.87 -33.71
C ILE A 8 -56.91 29.78 -34.67
N GLY A 9 -56.32 30.92 -35.06
CA GLY A 9 -55.20 30.99 -36.02
C GLY A 9 -53.80 30.92 -35.41
N PHE A 10 -53.65 31.03 -34.09
CA PHE A 10 -52.34 31.12 -33.42
C PHE A 10 -51.92 29.85 -32.66
N SER A 11 -52.79 28.85 -32.53
CA SER A 11 -52.49 27.57 -31.86
C SER A 11 -51.74 26.56 -32.75
N SER A 12 -51.38 26.93 -33.97
CA SER A 12 -50.74 26.06 -34.98
C SER A 12 -49.36 26.53 -35.46
N LEU A 13 -48.79 27.56 -34.81
CA LEU A 13 -47.48 28.15 -35.18
C LEU A 13 -46.50 28.25 -33.99
N LEU A 14 -46.68 27.39 -32.98
CA LEU A 14 -45.70 27.10 -31.92
C LEU A 14 -45.04 25.71 -32.10
N ALA A 15 -45.05 25.20 -33.34
CA ALA A 15 -44.28 24.04 -33.79
C ALA A 15 -43.45 24.44 -35.01
N VAL A 16 -42.28 23.81 -35.16
CA VAL A 16 -41.28 24.11 -36.22
C VAL A 16 -40.64 25.50 -36.10
N SER A 17 -39.98 25.74 -34.97
CA SER A 17 -38.70 26.47 -34.95
C SER A 17 -37.56 25.53 -34.58
N SER A 18 -37.47 24.40 -35.29
CA SER A 18 -36.27 23.57 -35.32
C SER A 18 -35.17 24.39 -36.01
N ALA A 19 -34.40 25.14 -35.23
CA ALA A 19 -33.20 25.77 -35.73
C ALA A 19 -32.26 24.65 -36.22
N ASN A 20 -31.99 24.61 -37.52
CA ASN A 20 -30.95 23.76 -38.07
C ASN A 20 -29.61 24.28 -37.53
N GLN A 21 -29.15 23.73 -36.40
CA GLN A 21 -27.77 23.84 -36.02
C GLN A 21 -26.97 23.10 -37.08
N PHE A 22 -26.28 23.86 -37.93
CA PHE A 22 -25.23 23.30 -38.77
C PHE A 22 -24.14 22.74 -37.86
N ALA A 23 -23.54 21.61 -38.25
CA ALA A 23 -22.41 21.06 -37.52
C ALA A 23 -21.27 22.09 -37.46
N ALA A 24 -20.64 22.21 -36.30
CA ALA A 24 -19.46 23.02 -36.10
C ALA A 24 -18.36 22.56 -37.08
N ARG A 25 -17.75 23.52 -37.79
CA ARG A 25 -16.56 23.29 -38.61
C ARG A 25 -15.34 23.85 -37.93
N TYR A 26 -14.22 23.19 -38.20
CA TYR A 26 -12.90 23.46 -37.66
C TYR A 26 -11.92 23.85 -38.77
N ASP A 27 -12.41 24.54 -39.81
CA ASP A 27 -11.63 24.94 -40.99
C ASP A 27 -10.35 25.70 -40.57
N ASP A 28 -9.20 25.22 -41.04
CA ASP A 28 -7.86 25.76 -40.73
C ASP A 28 -7.45 25.70 -39.23
N PHE A 29 -8.22 25.07 -38.34
CA PHE A 29 -7.83 24.91 -36.93
C PHE A 29 -6.64 23.95 -36.80
N LYS A 30 -5.72 24.23 -35.86
CA LYS A 30 -4.53 23.41 -35.64
C LYS A 30 -4.54 22.71 -34.30
N VAL A 31 -3.84 21.59 -34.23
CA VAL A 31 -3.56 20.86 -32.98
C VAL A 31 -2.06 20.85 -32.75
N TYR A 32 -1.62 21.44 -31.64
CA TYR A 32 -0.21 21.47 -31.22
C TYR A 32 -0.02 20.60 -29.98
N ARG A 33 1.05 19.81 -29.94
CA ARG A 33 1.56 19.20 -28.70
C ARG A 33 2.56 20.14 -28.05
N VAL A 34 2.40 20.42 -26.76
CA VAL A 34 3.30 21.25 -25.95
C VAL A 34 3.81 20.45 -24.77
N LYS A 35 5.12 20.32 -24.63
CA LYS A 35 5.80 19.55 -23.58
C LYS A 35 6.34 20.48 -22.50
N ILE A 36 6.00 20.16 -21.26
CA ILE A 36 6.27 20.96 -20.06
C ILE A 36 7.27 20.19 -19.19
N LYS A 37 8.38 20.82 -18.80
CA LYS A 37 9.48 20.14 -18.09
C LYS A 37 9.40 20.29 -16.58
N ASP A 38 8.93 21.44 -16.10
CA ASP A 38 8.98 21.87 -14.71
C ASP A 38 7.73 22.68 -14.33
N GLU A 39 7.56 22.96 -13.04
CA GLU A 39 6.39 23.70 -12.55
C GLU A 39 6.29 25.14 -13.07
N GLN A 40 7.42 25.79 -13.38
CA GLN A 40 7.43 27.16 -13.86
C GLN A 40 6.89 27.20 -15.31
N GLN A 41 7.36 26.28 -16.16
CA GLN A 41 6.79 26.05 -17.48
C GLN A 41 5.29 25.70 -17.40
N LEU A 42 4.86 24.88 -16.43
CA LEU A 42 3.44 24.55 -16.23
C LEU A 42 2.62 25.79 -15.88
N LYS A 43 3.10 26.60 -14.93
CA LYS A 43 2.43 27.82 -14.45
C LYS A 43 2.32 28.88 -15.54
N GLU A 44 3.32 29.05 -16.40
CA GLU A 44 3.23 29.95 -17.55
C GLU A 44 2.38 29.37 -18.70
N PHE A 45 2.39 28.05 -18.91
CA PHE A 45 1.53 27.40 -19.91
C PHE A 45 0.04 27.52 -19.55
N ILE A 46 -0.34 27.32 -18.28
CA ILE A 46 -1.72 27.51 -17.82
C ILE A 46 -2.17 28.97 -18.05
N LYS A 47 -1.37 29.96 -17.63
CA LYS A 47 -1.65 31.38 -17.90
C LYS A 47 -1.78 31.68 -19.39
N LEU A 48 -0.98 31.06 -20.25
CA LEU A 48 -1.06 31.21 -21.70
C LEU A 48 -2.40 30.70 -22.23
N CYS A 49 -2.86 29.56 -21.74
CA CYS A 49 -4.14 28.96 -22.09
C CYS A 49 -5.33 29.82 -21.59
N ASP A 50 -5.30 30.32 -20.36
CA ASP A 50 -6.33 31.21 -19.80
C ASP A 50 -6.48 32.54 -20.59
N ASN A 51 -5.41 32.97 -21.28
CA ASN A 51 -5.35 34.21 -22.06
C ASN A 51 -5.50 34.00 -23.58
N LEU A 52 -5.94 32.81 -24.01
CA LEU A 52 -6.22 32.44 -25.39
C LEU A 52 -7.54 31.67 -25.52
N PRO A 53 -8.29 31.82 -26.62
CA PRO A 53 -9.45 30.98 -26.91
C PRO A 53 -9.02 29.60 -27.45
N LEU A 54 -8.15 28.91 -26.69
CA LEU A 54 -7.65 27.58 -27.02
C LEU A 54 -8.38 26.49 -26.24
N ARG A 55 -8.20 25.24 -26.65
CA ARG A 55 -8.88 24.10 -26.03
C ARG A 55 -7.95 22.91 -25.82
N TYR A 56 -7.84 22.46 -24.58
CA TYR A 56 -7.19 21.21 -24.22
C TYR A 56 -7.93 19.99 -24.80
N LEU A 57 -7.17 18.98 -25.22
CA LEU A 57 -7.66 17.62 -25.47
C LEU A 57 -7.39 16.69 -24.28
N ASN A 58 -6.23 16.83 -23.64
CA ASN A 58 -5.80 16.03 -22.47
C ASN A 58 -5.86 16.87 -21.18
N GLU A 59 -6.15 16.24 -20.04
CA GLU A 59 -6.18 16.90 -18.73
C GLU A 59 -4.75 17.27 -18.27
N LEU A 60 -4.61 18.30 -17.44
CA LEU A 60 -3.31 18.78 -16.94
C LEU A 60 -2.78 17.85 -15.84
N GLN A 61 -1.61 17.24 -16.06
CA GLN A 61 -1.08 16.13 -15.26
C GLN A 61 0.05 16.57 -14.31
N GLY A 62 0.74 17.66 -14.63
CA GLY A 62 1.90 18.17 -13.91
C GLY A 62 3.11 18.51 -14.81
N PRO A 63 4.28 18.77 -14.24
CA PRO A 63 5.54 18.88 -14.97
C PRO A 63 6.04 17.51 -15.46
N GLY A 64 6.73 17.48 -16.60
CA GLY A 64 7.22 16.26 -17.26
C GLY A 64 6.33 15.74 -18.40
N HIS A 65 5.09 16.24 -18.50
CA HIS A 65 4.07 15.74 -19.42
C HIS A 65 3.94 16.57 -20.72
N SER A 66 3.16 16.07 -21.67
CA SER A 66 2.84 16.75 -22.93
C SER A 66 1.33 16.92 -23.10
N TYR A 67 0.92 18.08 -23.60
CA TYR A 67 -0.48 18.49 -23.71
C TYR A 67 -0.83 18.84 -25.15
N ASP A 68 -1.89 18.23 -25.68
CA ASP A 68 -2.39 18.53 -27.01
C ASP A 68 -3.49 19.60 -26.91
N VAL A 69 -3.30 20.73 -27.62
CA VAL A 69 -4.18 21.89 -27.62
C VAL A 69 -4.66 22.24 -29.02
N VAL A 70 -5.96 22.48 -29.16
CA VAL A 70 -6.62 22.96 -30.38
C VAL A 70 -6.67 24.49 -30.35
N ILE A 71 -6.34 25.14 -31.47
CA ILE A 71 -6.30 26.60 -31.61
C ILE A 71 -6.94 27.07 -32.93
N ASP A 72 -7.69 28.16 -32.87
CA ASP A 72 -8.36 28.76 -34.02
C ASP A 72 -7.39 29.53 -34.95
N PRO A 73 -7.73 29.73 -36.24
CA PRO A 73 -6.86 30.39 -37.22
C PRO A 73 -6.40 31.80 -36.84
N ALA A 74 -7.19 32.57 -36.10
CA ALA A 74 -6.84 33.95 -35.74
C ALA A 74 -5.81 34.01 -34.59
N ASN A 75 -5.69 32.96 -33.77
CA ASN A 75 -4.80 32.94 -32.61
C ASN A 75 -3.55 32.05 -32.76
N GLN A 76 -3.42 31.25 -33.82
CA GLN A 76 -2.24 30.40 -34.10
C GLN A 76 -0.90 31.14 -33.97
N ASN A 77 -0.73 32.26 -34.70
CA ASN A 77 0.52 33.05 -34.65
C ASN A 77 0.81 33.60 -33.25
N LYS A 78 -0.23 33.93 -32.47
CA LYS A 78 -0.11 34.41 -31.09
C LYS A 78 0.34 33.28 -30.16
N LEU A 79 -0.28 32.10 -30.28
CA LEU A 79 0.12 30.88 -29.56
C LEU A 79 1.59 30.53 -29.84
N GLU A 80 1.98 30.37 -31.10
CA GLU A 80 3.38 30.04 -31.45
C GLU A 80 4.38 31.08 -30.92
N THR A 81 4.07 32.37 -31.02
CA THR A 81 4.96 33.43 -30.51
C THR A 81 5.13 33.32 -29.00
N GLN A 82 4.06 33.04 -28.25
CA GLN A 82 4.12 32.90 -26.80
C GLN A 82 4.77 31.58 -26.37
N LEU A 83 4.53 30.46 -27.06
CA LEU A 83 5.24 29.19 -26.80
C LEU A 83 6.76 29.32 -27.00
N ARG A 84 7.18 30.02 -28.06
CA ARG A 84 8.61 30.33 -28.33
C ARG A 84 9.20 31.28 -27.27
N PHE A 85 8.45 32.28 -26.83
CA PHE A 85 8.88 33.23 -25.79
C PHE A 85 9.04 32.56 -24.41
N LEU A 86 8.23 31.55 -24.10
CA LEU A 86 8.30 30.77 -22.86
C LEU A 86 9.28 29.58 -22.94
N GLU A 87 10.07 29.47 -24.01
CA GLU A 87 11.02 28.38 -24.28
C GLU A 87 10.41 26.96 -24.16
N LEU A 88 9.11 26.84 -24.46
CA LEU A 88 8.38 25.57 -24.43
C LEU A 88 8.71 24.73 -25.66
N GLU A 89 8.81 23.41 -25.46
CA GLU A 89 9.08 22.44 -26.53
C GLU A 89 7.74 22.04 -27.16
N PHE A 90 7.51 22.37 -28.44
CA PHE A 90 6.22 22.12 -29.10
C PHE A 90 6.33 21.68 -30.56
N SER A 91 5.30 20.97 -31.03
CA SER A 91 5.16 20.50 -32.42
C SER A 91 3.71 20.60 -32.90
N CYS A 92 3.52 21.02 -34.15
CA CYS A 92 2.23 20.92 -34.82
C CYS A 92 1.97 19.44 -35.18
N MET A 93 0.81 18.91 -34.80
CA MET A 93 0.42 17.51 -35.01
C MET A 93 -0.58 17.35 -36.16
N ILE A 94 -1.48 18.34 -36.29
CA ILE A 94 -2.53 18.44 -37.31
C ILE A 94 -2.55 19.91 -37.80
N GLU A 95 -2.29 20.10 -39.10
CA GLU A 95 -2.21 21.41 -39.77
C GLU A 95 -3.59 21.99 -40.15
N ASP A 96 -4.58 21.13 -40.39
CA ASP A 96 -6.00 21.48 -40.55
C ASP A 96 -6.85 20.36 -39.94
N LEU A 97 -7.50 20.65 -38.82
CA LEU A 97 -8.37 19.71 -38.11
C LEU A 97 -9.59 19.33 -38.95
N GLN A 98 -10.14 20.24 -39.76
CA GLN A 98 -11.31 19.93 -40.58
C GLN A 98 -11.02 18.85 -41.62
N SER A 99 -9.83 18.82 -42.24
CA SER A 99 -9.44 17.73 -43.15
C SER A 99 -9.47 16.35 -42.46
N VAL A 100 -8.98 16.24 -41.23
CA VAL A 100 -8.98 14.99 -40.46
C VAL A 100 -10.40 14.58 -40.08
N LEU A 101 -11.24 15.54 -39.65
CA LEU A 101 -12.65 15.28 -39.35
C LEU A 101 -13.48 14.94 -40.60
N GLU A 102 -13.06 15.40 -41.79
CA GLU A 102 -13.67 14.99 -43.06
C GLU A 102 -13.18 13.61 -43.52
N GLU A 103 -11.93 13.21 -43.25
CA GLU A 103 -11.47 11.82 -43.40
C GLU A 103 -12.29 10.83 -42.54
N GLU A 104 -12.69 11.21 -41.32
CA GLU A 104 -13.61 10.42 -40.48
C GLU A 104 -15.01 10.23 -41.11
N CYS A 105 -15.41 11.14 -42.02
CA CYS A 105 -16.76 11.22 -42.57
C CYS A 105 -16.91 10.67 -44.01
N GLN A 106 -15.82 10.31 -44.70
CA GLN A 106 -15.81 9.99 -46.15
C GLN A 106 -16.33 8.58 -46.49
N PRO A 107 -17.45 8.42 -47.24
CA PRO A 107 -17.94 7.12 -47.69
C PRO A 107 -17.72 6.90 -49.20
N GLU A 108 -17.30 5.69 -49.59
CA GLU A 108 -17.10 5.32 -51.00
C GLU A 108 -18.38 5.37 -51.86
N THR A 109 -18.56 6.49 -52.57
CA THR A 109 -19.47 6.71 -53.71
C THR A 109 -20.99 6.51 -53.51
N ARG A 110 -21.77 7.43 -54.09
CA ARG A 110 -23.23 7.56 -53.89
C ARG A 110 -24.10 6.35 -54.29
N GLN A 111 -23.63 5.41 -55.11
CA GLN A 111 -24.44 4.25 -55.53
C GLN A 111 -24.37 3.07 -54.54
N THR A 112 -23.25 2.88 -53.85
CA THR A 112 -23.10 1.87 -52.78
C THR A 112 -23.85 2.29 -51.52
N LEU A 113 -23.91 3.59 -51.27
CA LEU A 113 -24.36 4.23 -50.03
C LEU A 113 -25.79 3.88 -49.57
N GLN A 114 -26.74 3.56 -50.47
CA GLN A 114 -28.09 3.14 -50.05
C GLN A 114 -28.21 1.67 -49.63
N ARG A 115 -27.23 0.81 -49.98
CA ARG A 115 -27.17 -0.57 -49.50
C ARG A 115 -26.22 -0.73 -48.30
N LYS A 116 -25.07 -0.05 -48.30
CA LYS A 116 -24.11 -0.11 -47.18
C LYS A 116 -24.64 0.55 -45.88
N ARG A 117 -25.35 1.69 -45.95
CA ARG A 117 -25.85 2.45 -44.76
C ARG A 117 -26.75 1.68 -43.78
N ALA A 118 -27.08 0.43 -44.03
CA ALA A 118 -27.90 -0.37 -43.13
C ALA A 118 -27.09 -1.31 -42.22
N ASP A 119 -25.81 -1.55 -42.52
CA ASP A 119 -24.97 -2.58 -41.90
C ASP A 119 -23.63 -2.00 -41.45
N MET A 120 -23.12 -2.43 -40.28
CA MET A 120 -21.79 -2.06 -39.80
C MET A 120 -20.71 -2.72 -40.65
N ASP A 121 -19.60 -2.02 -40.87
CA ASP A 121 -18.45 -2.54 -41.63
C ASP A 121 -17.07 -2.19 -41.07
N TRP A 122 -16.99 -1.40 -39.98
CA TRP A 122 -15.76 -0.96 -39.30
C TRP A 122 -14.70 -0.29 -40.19
N THR A 123 -15.07 0.13 -41.40
CA THR A 123 -14.22 0.94 -42.31
C THR A 123 -14.46 2.44 -42.18
N GLN A 124 -15.49 2.83 -41.43
CA GLN A 124 -15.89 4.19 -41.10
C GLN A 124 -16.46 4.21 -39.67
N TYR A 125 -16.54 5.38 -39.05
CA TYR A 125 -17.37 5.57 -37.87
C TYR A 125 -18.86 5.52 -38.25
N HIS A 126 -19.71 5.03 -37.35
CA HIS A 126 -21.12 4.74 -37.63
C HIS A 126 -22.02 5.44 -36.60
N ASP A 127 -23.09 6.08 -37.10
CA ASP A 127 -24.01 6.86 -36.27
C ASP A 127 -24.86 6.00 -35.31
N LEU A 128 -25.49 6.66 -34.33
CA LEU A 128 -26.30 5.96 -33.32
C LEU A 128 -27.45 5.16 -33.96
N PRO A 129 -28.22 5.67 -34.95
CA PRO A 129 -29.18 4.88 -35.72
C PRO A 129 -28.61 3.61 -36.36
N VAL A 130 -27.43 3.65 -36.99
CA VAL A 130 -26.79 2.49 -37.64
C VAL A 130 -26.39 1.45 -36.60
N ILE A 131 -25.67 1.84 -35.55
CA ILE A 131 -25.31 0.94 -34.44
C ILE A 131 -26.59 0.32 -33.84
N TYR A 132 -27.63 1.13 -33.60
CA TYR A 132 -28.87 0.67 -33.00
C TYR A 132 -29.72 -0.22 -33.91
N SER A 133 -29.57 -0.11 -35.23
CA SER A 133 -30.14 -1.00 -36.25
C SER A 133 -29.39 -2.33 -36.31
N TRP A 134 -28.06 -2.29 -36.37
CA TRP A 134 -27.20 -3.47 -36.40
C TRP A 134 -27.33 -4.32 -35.12
N LEU A 135 -27.39 -3.70 -33.93
CA LEU A 135 -27.69 -4.42 -32.67
C LEU A 135 -29.02 -5.19 -32.73
N GLN A 136 -30.05 -4.61 -33.38
CA GLN A 136 -31.35 -5.27 -33.58
C GLN A 136 -31.28 -6.38 -34.65
N LYS A 137 -30.49 -6.19 -35.71
CA LYS A 137 -30.21 -7.21 -36.73
C LYS A 137 -29.49 -8.42 -36.14
N ILE A 138 -28.43 -8.22 -35.37
CA ILE A 138 -27.67 -9.33 -34.77
C ILE A 138 -28.44 -10.04 -33.68
N THR A 139 -29.16 -9.30 -32.82
CA THR A 139 -30.14 -9.91 -31.92
C THR A 139 -31.14 -10.79 -32.70
N SER A 140 -31.55 -10.36 -33.90
CA SER A 140 -32.49 -11.11 -34.76
C SER A 140 -31.86 -12.29 -35.50
N LYS A 141 -30.55 -12.25 -35.79
CA LYS A 141 -29.73 -13.31 -36.43
C LYS A 141 -29.35 -14.40 -35.42
N HIS A 142 -28.82 -13.99 -34.26
CA HIS A 142 -28.27 -14.85 -33.21
C HIS A 142 -29.20 -14.99 -31.98
N ARG A 143 -30.53 -15.07 -32.18
CA ARG A 143 -31.58 -15.08 -31.12
C ARG A 143 -31.41 -16.11 -29.98
N ARG A 144 -30.55 -17.12 -30.16
CA ARG A 144 -30.23 -18.13 -29.13
C ARG A 144 -29.06 -17.73 -28.24
N LEU A 145 -28.16 -16.88 -28.75
CA LEU A 145 -26.92 -16.45 -28.08
C LEU A 145 -27.05 -15.01 -27.55
N VAL A 146 -27.66 -14.12 -28.32
CA VAL A 146 -27.71 -12.68 -28.06
C VAL A 146 -29.08 -12.27 -27.51
N LYS A 147 -29.08 -11.69 -26.30
CA LYS A 147 -30.26 -11.12 -25.63
C LYS A 147 -30.11 -9.59 -25.50
N PRO A 148 -31.08 -8.80 -25.98
CA PRO A 148 -31.02 -7.34 -25.93
C PRO A 148 -31.55 -6.80 -24.59
N TYR A 149 -31.09 -5.60 -24.23
CA TYR A 149 -31.60 -4.80 -23.11
C TYR A 149 -31.70 -3.33 -23.50
N VAL A 150 -32.65 -2.63 -22.88
CA VAL A 150 -32.64 -1.18 -22.76
C VAL A 150 -32.45 -0.90 -21.28
N ILE A 151 -31.26 -0.46 -20.89
CA ILE A 151 -30.83 -0.38 -19.48
C ILE A 151 -31.35 0.87 -18.77
N GLY A 152 -31.73 1.86 -19.56
CA GLY A 152 -32.38 3.07 -19.10
C GLY A 152 -32.65 4.02 -20.26
N ARG A 153 -32.83 5.30 -19.94
CA ARG A 153 -32.89 6.39 -20.90
C ARG A 153 -32.00 7.53 -20.44
N SER A 154 -31.34 8.15 -21.40
CA SER A 154 -30.51 9.34 -21.22
C SER A 154 -31.32 10.59 -20.82
N TYR A 155 -30.62 11.71 -20.64
CA TYR A 155 -31.22 12.99 -20.30
C TYR A 155 -32.24 13.47 -21.36
N GLU A 156 -31.89 13.44 -22.64
CA GLU A 156 -32.77 13.72 -23.79
C GLU A 156 -33.64 12.50 -24.18
N LYS A 157 -33.66 11.46 -23.33
CA LYS A 157 -34.57 10.30 -23.37
C LYS A 157 -34.31 9.27 -24.47
N ARG A 158 -33.13 9.29 -25.13
CA ARG A 158 -32.68 8.18 -26.00
C ARG A 158 -32.54 6.88 -25.18
N PRO A 159 -32.90 5.71 -25.73
CA PRO A 159 -32.82 4.43 -25.01
C PRO A 159 -31.37 3.93 -24.99
N ILE A 160 -30.77 3.80 -23.81
CA ILE A 160 -29.40 3.26 -23.68
C ILE A 160 -29.49 1.75 -23.89
N LYS A 161 -28.84 1.24 -24.94
CA LYS A 161 -28.88 -0.18 -25.33
C LYS A 161 -27.69 -0.94 -24.76
N ALA A 162 -27.97 -2.15 -24.27
CA ALA A 162 -26.97 -3.14 -23.92
C ALA A 162 -27.34 -4.50 -24.51
N ILE A 163 -26.37 -5.41 -24.56
CA ILE A 163 -26.57 -6.81 -25.00
C ILE A 163 -25.85 -7.76 -24.05
N LYS A 164 -26.43 -8.96 -23.86
CA LYS A 164 -25.74 -10.13 -23.33
C LYS A 164 -25.54 -11.13 -24.46
N ILE A 165 -24.31 -11.59 -24.67
CA ILE A 165 -24.04 -12.85 -25.38
C ILE A 165 -23.90 -13.97 -24.34
N SER A 166 -24.39 -15.16 -24.66
CA SER A 166 -24.28 -16.36 -23.82
C SER A 166 -24.36 -17.61 -24.70
N ALA A 167 -23.29 -18.42 -24.72
CA ALA A 167 -23.28 -19.68 -25.46
C ALA A 167 -23.82 -20.86 -24.65
N LYS A 168 -23.51 -20.91 -23.35
CA LYS A 168 -23.99 -21.94 -22.41
C LYS A 168 -24.45 -21.29 -21.09
N PRO A 169 -25.53 -21.80 -20.46
CA PRO A 169 -25.97 -21.30 -19.16
C PRO A 169 -24.96 -21.66 -18.07
N GLY A 170 -24.79 -20.78 -17.09
CA GLY A 170 -23.89 -20.96 -15.95
C GLY A 170 -22.53 -20.24 -16.08
N ASN A 171 -22.23 -19.64 -17.23
CA ASN A 171 -21.02 -18.86 -17.43
C ASN A 171 -20.91 -17.67 -16.46
N LYS A 172 -19.66 -17.32 -16.13
CA LYS A 172 -19.28 -16.02 -15.56
C LYS A 172 -19.25 -14.96 -16.65
N ALA A 173 -19.18 -13.68 -16.28
CA ALA A 173 -19.28 -12.58 -17.24
C ALA A 173 -18.11 -11.61 -17.27
N ILE A 174 -17.81 -11.15 -18.50
CA ILE A 174 -16.96 -9.99 -18.76
C ILE A 174 -17.88 -8.84 -19.18
N PHE A 175 -17.70 -7.69 -18.55
CA PHE A 175 -18.44 -6.47 -18.82
C PHE A 175 -17.55 -5.45 -19.52
N VAL A 176 -18.01 -4.91 -20.64
CA VAL A 176 -17.31 -3.87 -21.41
C VAL A 176 -18.28 -2.73 -21.71
N GLU A 177 -17.88 -1.51 -21.38
CA GLU A 177 -18.58 -0.30 -21.83
C GLU A 177 -17.64 0.68 -22.51
N SER A 178 -18.23 1.49 -23.37
CA SER A 178 -17.52 2.44 -24.21
C SER A 178 -18.37 3.66 -24.53
N ASN A 179 -17.67 4.71 -24.96
CA ASN A 179 -18.25 6.00 -25.27
C ASN A 179 -19.11 6.55 -24.12
N ILE A 180 -18.58 6.49 -22.90
CA ILE A 180 -19.02 7.33 -21.78
C ILE A 180 -18.66 8.80 -22.06
N HIS A 181 -17.49 9.04 -22.66
CA HIS A 181 -17.09 10.28 -23.30
C HIS A 181 -17.50 10.26 -24.79
N ALA A 182 -18.34 11.19 -25.20
CA ALA A 182 -18.91 11.24 -26.55
C ALA A 182 -17.91 11.56 -27.69
N ILE A 183 -16.72 12.05 -27.37
CA ILE A 183 -15.64 12.39 -28.30
C ILE A 183 -14.84 11.15 -28.74
N GLU A 184 -14.88 10.08 -27.94
CA GLU A 184 -14.08 8.85 -28.06
C GLU A 184 -14.78 7.85 -29.01
N TRP A 185 -14.92 8.21 -30.28
CA TRP A 185 -15.62 7.38 -31.28
C TRP A 185 -14.99 5.99 -31.46
N ILE A 186 -13.65 5.91 -31.37
CA ILE A 186 -12.90 4.65 -31.46
C ILE A 186 -13.30 3.63 -30.39
N SER A 187 -13.69 4.06 -29.19
CA SER A 187 -14.11 3.13 -28.13
C SER A 187 -15.34 2.30 -28.54
N SER A 188 -16.35 2.95 -29.15
CA SER A 188 -17.55 2.28 -29.65
C SER A 188 -17.26 1.41 -30.88
N ALA A 189 -16.41 1.88 -31.78
CA ALA A 189 -15.99 1.13 -32.98
C ALA A 189 -15.27 -0.17 -32.58
N THR A 190 -14.32 -0.10 -31.66
CA THR A 190 -13.59 -1.26 -31.10
C THR A 190 -14.53 -2.22 -30.38
N THR A 191 -15.41 -1.73 -29.49
CA THR A 191 -16.38 -2.58 -28.78
C THR A 191 -17.32 -3.32 -29.74
N THR A 192 -17.82 -2.65 -30.79
CA THR A 192 -18.69 -3.29 -31.78
C THR A 192 -17.95 -4.24 -32.72
N CYS A 193 -16.68 -3.97 -33.04
CA CYS A 193 -15.84 -4.85 -33.86
C CYS A 193 -15.49 -6.14 -33.12
N PHE A 194 -15.01 -6.03 -31.87
CA PHE A 194 -14.75 -7.21 -31.02
C PHE A 194 -16.02 -8.06 -30.84
N PHE A 195 -17.19 -7.44 -30.69
CA PHE A 195 -18.48 -8.14 -30.63
C PHE A 195 -18.83 -8.90 -31.93
N GLU A 196 -18.55 -8.36 -33.11
CA GLU A 196 -18.77 -9.09 -34.38
C GLU A 196 -17.78 -10.26 -34.51
N ASN A 197 -16.51 -10.04 -34.19
CA ASN A 197 -15.47 -11.08 -34.17
C ASN A 197 -15.86 -12.23 -33.22
N LEU A 198 -16.32 -11.90 -32.01
CA LEU A 198 -16.77 -12.87 -31.01
C LEU A 198 -17.99 -13.71 -31.46
N LEU A 199 -18.81 -13.21 -32.38
CA LEU A 199 -20.00 -13.92 -32.89
C LEU A 199 -19.81 -14.65 -34.24
N ASN A 200 -18.74 -14.33 -34.98
CA ASN A 200 -18.57 -14.79 -36.37
C ASN A 200 -17.16 -15.30 -36.70
N SER A 201 -16.18 -15.16 -35.81
CA SER A 201 -14.84 -15.67 -36.05
C SER A 201 -14.81 -17.20 -36.00
N GLU A 202 -14.08 -17.80 -36.93
CA GLU A 202 -13.77 -19.24 -36.91
C GLU A 202 -12.60 -19.58 -35.99
N ASP A 203 -11.94 -18.56 -35.40
CA ASP A 203 -10.77 -18.69 -34.53
C ASP A 203 -11.07 -19.50 -33.25
N PRO A 204 -10.25 -20.51 -32.89
CA PRO A 204 -10.39 -21.28 -31.66
C PRO A 204 -10.37 -20.44 -30.37
N GLN A 205 -9.53 -19.41 -30.26
CA GLN A 205 -9.46 -18.54 -29.08
C GLN A 205 -10.75 -17.72 -28.95
N MET A 206 -11.25 -17.11 -30.03
CA MET A 206 -12.52 -16.37 -30.01
C MET A 206 -13.73 -17.26 -29.69
N LYS A 207 -13.74 -18.51 -30.16
CA LYS A 207 -14.75 -19.50 -29.76
C LYS A 207 -14.63 -19.85 -28.27
N ASN A 208 -13.42 -20.02 -27.75
CA ASN A 208 -13.16 -20.27 -26.32
C ASN A 208 -13.68 -19.10 -25.44
N LEU A 209 -13.50 -17.84 -25.89
CA LEU A 209 -14.07 -16.65 -25.23
C LEU A 209 -15.60 -16.70 -25.18
N LEU A 210 -16.24 -17.00 -26.31
CA LEU A 210 -17.71 -17.08 -26.44
C LEU A 210 -18.29 -18.24 -25.65
N GLU A 211 -17.60 -19.38 -25.61
CA GLU A 211 -18.08 -20.59 -24.93
C GLU A 211 -17.93 -20.51 -23.41
N ASN A 212 -16.90 -19.86 -22.87
CA ASN A 212 -16.63 -19.86 -21.42
C ASN A 212 -17.12 -18.61 -20.67
N TYR A 213 -17.26 -17.46 -21.35
CA TYR A 213 -17.77 -16.24 -20.73
C TYR A 213 -19.08 -15.76 -21.37
N ASP A 214 -19.97 -15.24 -20.53
CA ASP A 214 -21.08 -14.41 -20.95
C ASP A 214 -20.59 -12.97 -21.14
N TRP A 215 -20.84 -12.38 -22.30
CA TRP A 215 -20.31 -11.06 -22.61
C TRP A 215 -21.40 -9.99 -22.52
N LEU A 216 -21.19 -9.01 -21.64
CA LEU A 216 -22.07 -7.86 -21.44
C LEU A 216 -21.46 -6.62 -22.08
N PHE A 217 -22.11 -6.07 -23.10
CA PHE A 217 -21.63 -4.85 -23.77
C PHE A 217 -22.63 -3.70 -23.64
N VAL A 218 -22.10 -2.50 -23.38
CA VAL A 218 -22.79 -1.21 -23.55
C VAL A 218 -21.99 -0.36 -24.55
N PRO A 219 -22.21 -0.51 -25.88
CA PRO A 219 -21.32 0.09 -26.89
C PRO A 219 -21.40 1.62 -27.01
N VAL A 220 -22.48 2.23 -26.50
CA VAL A 220 -22.63 3.68 -26.39
C VAL A 220 -23.38 3.98 -25.09
N LEU A 221 -22.63 4.32 -24.03
CA LEU A 221 -23.20 4.74 -22.74
C LEU A 221 -23.74 6.18 -22.79
N ASN A 222 -23.18 7.06 -23.62
CA ASN A 222 -23.58 8.46 -23.77
C ASN A 222 -24.31 8.73 -25.11
N PRO A 223 -25.52 8.18 -25.35
CA PRO A 223 -26.19 8.31 -26.65
C PRO A 223 -26.59 9.74 -27.00
N ASP A 224 -26.74 10.64 -26.00
CA ASP A 224 -27.06 12.04 -26.27
C ASP A 224 -25.82 12.83 -26.69
N GLY A 225 -24.70 12.65 -25.97
CA GLY A 225 -23.44 13.26 -26.33
C GLY A 225 -22.92 12.73 -27.67
N PHE A 226 -23.03 11.41 -27.91
CA PHE A 226 -22.57 10.76 -29.15
C PHE A 226 -23.35 11.23 -30.38
N GLU A 227 -24.67 11.35 -30.27
CA GLU A 227 -25.50 11.93 -31.34
C GLU A 227 -25.14 13.41 -31.57
N TYR A 228 -24.89 14.17 -30.50
CA TYR A 228 -24.47 15.57 -30.60
C TYR A 228 -23.06 15.71 -31.20
N SER A 229 -22.14 14.78 -30.95
CA SER A 229 -20.81 14.79 -31.57
C SER A 229 -20.85 14.40 -33.05
N HIS A 230 -21.74 13.50 -33.45
CA HIS A 230 -21.93 13.15 -34.87
C HIS A 230 -22.62 14.26 -35.69
N ASN A 231 -23.51 15.05 -35.09
CA ASN A 231 -24.41 15.93 -35.84
C ASN A 231 -24.24 17.44 -35.59
N VAL A 232 -23.57 17.86 -34.50
CA VAL A 232 -23.52 19.28 -34.09
C VAL A 232 -22.12 19.74 -33.67
N GLU A 233 -21.37 18.97 -32.89
CA GLU A 233 -20.09 19.41 -32.30
C GLU A 233 -19.15 18.21 -32.09
N ARG A 234 -18.29 17.92 -33.08
CA ARG A 234 -17.42 16.73 -33.11
C ARG A 234 -16.55 16.54 -31.87
N LEU A 235 -16.14 17.62 -31.21
CA LEU A 235 -15.30 17.54 -30.01
C LEU A 235 -16.14 17.43 -28.72
N TRP A 236 -17.46 17.18 -28.79
CA TRP A 236 -18.30 17.05 -27.59
C TRP A 236 -18.00 15.78 -26.77
N ARG A 237 -17.77 15.92 -25.46
CA ARG A 237 -17.40 14.83 -24.52
C ARG A 237 -18.51 14.44 -23.54
N LYS A 238 -19.07 15.44 -22.85
CA LYS A 238 -19.99 15.27 -21.72
C LYS A 238 -21.36 14.70 -22.17
N ASN A 239 -22.28 14.41 -21.25
CA ASN A 239 -23.69 14.19 -21.63
C ASN A 239 -24.35 15.51 -22.12
N ARG A 240 -25.67 15.54 -22.30
CA ARG A 240 -26.40 16.72 -22.80
C ARG A 240 -27.28 17.43 -21.77
N ARG A 241 -27.13 17.13 -20.48
CA ARG A 241 -27.93 17.77 -19.42
C ARG A 241 -27.61 19.27 -19.32
N PRO A 242 -28.59 20.19 -19.36
CA PRO A 242 -28.37 21.60 -19.07
C PRO A 242 -27.92 21.76 -17.61
N THR A 243 -26.82 22.48 -17.38
CA THR A 243 -26.27 22.67 -16.02
C THR A 243 -27.00 23.77 -15.23
N GLY A 244 -27.64 24.71 -15.95
CA GLY A 244 -28.23 25.94 -15.39
C GLY A 244 -27.27 27.14 -15.41
N PHE A 245 -25.97 26.90 -15.57
CA PHE A 245 -24.93 27.93 -15.62
C PHE A 245 -24.70 28.45 -17.04
N HIS A 246 -24.03 29.59 -17.15
CA HIS A 246 -23.71 30.27 -18.42
C HIS A 246 -22.28 30.83 -18.35
N ASN A 247 -21.60 30.88 -19.50
CA ASN A 247 -20.33 31.59 -19.68
C ASN A 247 -20.44 32.60 -20.85
N ALA A 248 -19.32 33.18 -21.27
CA ALA A 248 -19.28 34.13 -22.39
C ALA A 248 -19.78 33.55 -23.73
N SER A 249 -19.73 32.23 -23.90
CA SER A 249 -20.21 31.51 -25.08
C SER A 249 -21.69 31.06 -24.96
N GLY A 250 -22.35 31.34 -23.83
CA GLY A 250 -23.78 31.07 -23.61
C GLY A 250 -24.07 30.01 -22.54
N PRO A 251 -25.25 29.35 -22.59
CA PRO A 251 -25.65 28.34 -21.61
C PRO A 251 -24.74 27.09 -21.63
N CYS A 252 -24.37 26.62 -20.45
CA CYS A 252 -23.44 25.50 -20.26
C CYS A 252 -24.19 24.16 -20.12
N TYR A 253 -23.74 23.16 -20.89
CA TYR A 253 -24.35 21.82 -20.94
C TYR A 253 -23.33 20.72 -20.61
N GLY A 254 -23.88 19.60 -20.14
CA GLY A 254 -23.19 18.34 -19.94
C GLY A 254 -22.54 18.19 -18.58
N ILE A 255 -22.58 16.96 -18.06
CA ILE A 255 -21.73 16.44 -16.99
C ILE A 255 -20.77 15.42 -17.61
N ASP A 256 -19.50 15.41 -17.19
CA ASP A 256 -18.58 14.30 -17.45
C ASP A 256 -18.98 13.13 -16.54
N MET A 257 -19.47 12.06 -17.17
CA MET A 257 -20.03 10.92 -16.47
C MET A 257 -18.94 10.04 -15.86
N ASN A 258 -17.71 10.09 -16.37
CA ASN A 258 -16.53 9.44 -15.75
C ASN A 258 -15.88 10.33 -14.67
N ARG A 259 -16.63 11.33 -14.19
CA ARG A 259 -16.37 12.13 -12.99
C ARG A 259 -17.63 12.19 -12.09
N ASN A 260 -18.66 11.37 -12.34
CA ASN A 260 -19.96 11.44 -11.66
C ASN A 260 -20.29 10.24 -10.74
N PHE A 261 -19.55 9.13 -10.80
CA PHE A 261 -19.84 7.97 -9.94
C PHE A 261 -19.49 8.24 -8.47
N GLY A 262 -20.26 7.69 -7.54
CA GLY A 262 -20.11 7.95 -6.09
C GLY A 262 -18.84 7.43 -5.41
N TYR A 263 -18.02 6.57 -6.03
CA TYR A 263 -16.79 6.09 -5.41
C TYR A 263 -15.63 7.08 -5.57
N GLY A 264 -15.03 7.49 -4.46
CA GLY A 264 -13.95 8.48 -4.45
C GLY A 264 -14.36 9.81 -5.11
N TRP A 265 -15.63 10.20 -5.02
CA TRP A 265 -16.14 11.38 -5.73
C TRP A 265 -15.69 12.70 -5.08
N GLY A 266 -15.21 13.65 -5.90
CA GLY A 266 -14.82 14.99 -5.46
C GLY A 266 -13.53 15.09 -4.63
N ILE A 267 -12.65 14.08 -4.69
CA ILE A 267 -11.36 14.05 -3.99
C ILE A 267 -10.22 14.69 -4.81
N SER A 268 -10.32 14.62 -6.14
CA SER A 268 -9.23 14.89 -7.09
C SER A 268 -9.74 15.14 -8.52
N GLY A 269 -8.92 15.77 -9.35
CA GLY A 269 -9.18 16.06 -10.77
C GLY A 269 -9.29 17.55 -11.05
N TYR A 270 -8.95 17.97 -12.27
CA TYR A 270 -8.90 19.39 -12.64
C TYR A 270 -10.29 19.92 -13.03
N ASN A 271 -10.66 21.11 -12.54
CA ASN A 271 -11.92 21.82 -12.81
C ASN A 271 -13.22 20.99 -12.66
N PHE A 272 -13.22 19.91 -11.87
CA PHE A 272 -14.33 18.95 -11.81
C PHE A 272 -15.65 19.56 -11.26
N ASP A 273 -15.59 20.69 -10.57
CA ASP A 273 -16.71 21.43 -9.99
C ASP A 273 -17.17 22.63 -10.84
N VAL A 274 -16.40 23.04 -11.86
CA VAL A 274 -16.65 24.21 -12.69
C VAL A 274 -17.72 23.91 -13.75
N PRO A 275 -18.97 24.41 -13.66
CA PRO A 275 -20.09 23.86 -14.43
C PRO A 275 -20.02 24.01 -15.95
N CYS A 276 -19.23 24.96 -16.43
CA CYS A 276 -19.01 25.23 -17.85
C CYS A 276 -17.80 24.49 -18.45
N ASP A 277 -17.03 23.80 -17.61
CA ASP A 277 -15.78 23.13 -17.98
C ASP A 277 -16.02 21.73 -18.60
N HIS A 278 -15.01 21.21 -19.29
CA HIS A 278 -15.00 19.90 -19.94
C HIS A 278 -15.03 18.71 -18.97
N TRP A 279 -14.45 18.87 -17.78
CA TRP A 279 -14.28 17.83 -16.74
C TRP A 279 -15.36 17.85 -15.66
N TYR A 280 -16.36 18.74 -15.77
CA TYR A 280 -17.40 18.94 -14.77
C TYR A 280 -18.16 17.66 -14.38
N GLY A 281 -17.88 17.11 -13.19
CA GLY A 281 -18.46 15.88 -12.63
C GLY A 281 -19.88 16.01 -12.08
N GLY A 282 -20.51 17.19 -12.24
CA GLY A 282 -21.87 17.46 -11.76
C GLY A 282 -21.92 18.03 -10.34
N ALA A 283 -23.13 18.39 -9.89
CA ALA A 283 -23.32 19.05 -8.59
C ALA A 283 -23.36 18.09 -7.39
N LYS A 284 -23.35 16.77 -7.63
CA LYS A 284 -23.30 15.66 -6.67
C LYS A 284 -23.03 14.36 -7.44
N PRO A 285 -22.57 13.27 -6.79
CA PRO A 285 -22.47 11.97 -7.45
C PRO A 285 -23.84 11.38 -7.82
N ASP A 286 -23.77 10.41 -8.72
CA ASP A 286 -24.86 9.56 -9.21
C ASP A 286 -26.08 10.40 -9.63
N SER A 287 -25.81 11.56 -10.24
CA SER A 287 -26.82 12.54 -10.65
C SER A 287 -27.37 12.27 -12.03
N GLU A 288 -26.57 11.67 -12.91
CA GLU A 288 -26.89 11.55 -14.33
C GLU A 288 -27.67 10.27 -14.65
N PRO A 289 -28.73 10.35 -15.47
CA PRO A 289 -29.62 9.21 -15.71
C PRO A 289 -28.95 8.07 -16.49
N GLU A 290 -27.88 8.36 -17.24
CA GLU A 290 -27.04 7.37 -17.90
C GLU A 290 -26.19 6.58 -16.88
N VAL A 291 -25.50 7.27 -15.97
CA VAL A 291 -24.70 6.67 -14.88
C VAL A 291 -25.58 5.72 -14.07
N GLN A 292 -26.71 6.22 -13.56
CA GLN A 292 -27.64 5.39 -12.80
C GLN A 292 -28.24 4.22 -13.63
N ALA A 293 -28.30 4.32 -14.96
CA ALA A 293 -28.78 3.23 -15.81
C ALA A 293 -27.72 2.12 -15.94
N LEU A 294 -26.44 2.50 -16.08
CA LEU A 294 -25.32 1.58 -15.99
C LEU A 294 -25.28 0.89 -14.61
N GLU A 295 -25.31 1.69 -13.53
CA GLU A 295 -25.31 1.19 -12.16
C GLU A 295 -26.43 0.17 -11.93
N ARG A 296 -27.68 0.51 -12.26
CA ARG A 296 -28.84 -0.38 -12.08
C ARG A 296 -28.73 -1.66 -12.91
N PHE A 297 -28.13 -1.59 -14.10
CA PHE A 297 -27.94 -2.78 -14.94
C PHE A 297 -26.84 -3.69 -14.40
N VAL A 298 -25.66 -3.15 -14.07
CA VAL A 298 -24.56 -3.88 -13.46
C VAL A 298 -24.97 -4.47 -12.10
N ASN A 299 -25.73 -3.72 -11.29
CA ASN A 299 -26.31 -4.21 -10.03
C ASN A 299 -27.48 -5.19 -10.20
N SER A 300 -28.09 -5.30 -11.39
CA SER A 300 -29.15 -6.31 -11.65
C SER A 300 -28.61 -7.73 -11.83
N PHE A 301 -27.29 -7.88 -11.94
CA PHE A 301 -26.61 -9.18 -11.93
C PHE A 301 -26.10 -9.52 -10.53
N GLU A 302 -26.12 -10.82 -10.21
CA GLU A 302 -25.65 -11.38 -8.94
C GLU A 302 -24.18 -11.05 -8.67
N ASP A 303 -23.81 -10.93 -7.39
CA ASP A 303 -22.43 -10.63 -7.01
C ASP A 303 -21.49 -11.78 -7.38
N GLY A 304 -20.33 -11.45 -7.97
CA GLY A 304 -19.39 -12.44 -8.48
C GLY A 304 -19.88 -13.21 -9.72
N TYR A 305 -20.97 -12.79 -10.39
CA TYR A 305 -21.25 -13.19 -11.78
C TYR A 305 -20.35 -12.43 -12.76
N ILE A 306 -20.22 -11.10 -12.63
CA ILE A 306 -19.24 -10.31 -13.40
C ILE A 306 -17.86 -10.45 -12.74
N ARG A 307 -16.83 -10.73 -13.57
CA ARG A 307 -15.44 -10.96 -13.13
C ARG A 307 -14.49 -9.85 -13.57
N MET A 308 -14.72 -9.33 -14.78
CA MET A 308 -13.96 -8.24 -15.38
C MET A 308 -14.90 -7.08 -15.73
N TYR A 309 -14.50 -5.84 -15.43
CA TYR A 309 -15.13 -4.62 -15.92
C TYR A 309 -14.10 -3.79 -16.70
N LEU A 310 -14.37 -3.53 -17.97
CA LEU A 310 -13.47 -2.78 -18.86
C LEU A 310 -14.18 -1.52 -19.36
N ALA A 311 -13.65 -0.36 -18.99
CA ALA A 311 -14.03 0.92 -19.58
C ALA A 311 -13.08 1.22 -20.75
N PHE A 312 -13.58 1.23 -21.98
CA PHE A 312 -12.79 1.58 -23.15
C PHE A 312 -12.85 3.09 -23.40
N HIS A 313 -11.68 3.71 -23.34
CA HIS A 313 -11.47 5.14 -23.49
C HIS A 313 -10.48 5.44 -24.63
N SER A 314 -10.22 6.71 -24.91
CA SER A 314 -9.10 7.11 -25.76
C SER A 314 -8.65 8.52 -25.39
N PHE A 315 -7.37 8.87 -25.41
CA PHE A 315 -6.23 8.11 -25.93
C PHE A 315 -5.05 8.17 -24.97
N GLY A 316 -4.17 7.17 -25.04
CA GLY A 316 -2.90 7.21 -24.32
C GLY A 316 -2.01 5.98 -24.42
N ASN A 317 -2.54 4.83 -24.85
CA ASN A 317 -1.85 3.53 -24.74
C ASN A 317 -1.63 3.17 -23.26
N TYR A 318 -2.72 3.08 -22.48
CA TYR A 318 -2.64 2.70 -21.06
C TYR A 318 -3.66 1.62 -20.68
N VAL A 319 -3.30 0.78 -19.71
CA VAL A 319 -4.23 -0.05 -18.94
C VAL A 319 -4.23 0.46 -17.49
N LEU A 320 -5.08 1.45 -17.25
CA LEU A 320 -5.17 2.22 -16.01
C LEU A 320 -6.04 1.48 -14.98
N LEU A 321 -5.39 0.87 -14.00
CA LEU A 321 -5.99 0.14 -12.88
C LEU A 321 -6.53 1.09 -11.80
N PRO A 322 -7.38 0.62 -10.86
CA PRO A 322 -7.76 1.43 -9.72
C PRO A 322 -6.57 1.58 -8.74
N TYR A 323 -6.61 2.59 -7.86
CA TYR A 323 -7.60 3.66 -7.87
C TYR A 323 -7.21 4.80 -8.80
N GLY A 324 -8.22 5.47 -9.35
CA GLY A 324 -8.08 6.73 -10.07
C GLY A 324 -7.93 7.91 -9.11
N HIS A 325 -8.74 7.96 -8.06
CA HIS A 325 -8.90 9.15 -7.22
C HIS A 325 -7.74 9.42 -6.24
N THR A 326 -6.70 8.58 -6.23
CA THR A 326 -5.58 8.64 -5.27
C THR A 326 -4.35 7.91 -5.82
N ASN A 327 -3.17 8.36 -5.38
CA ASN A 327 -1.87 7.73 -5.68
C ASN A 327 -1.33 6.90 -4.49
N ALA A 328 -2.07 6.86 -3.37
CA ALA A 328 -1.63 6.24 -2.12
C ALA A 328 -2.45 5.00 -1.71
N GLU A 329 -3.60 4.74 -2.34
CA GLU A 329 -4.42 3.54 -2.13
C GLU A 329 -4.45 2.68 -3.40
N PHE A 330 -4.35 1.37 -3.24
CA PHE A 330 -4.48 0.40 -4.34
C PHE A 330 -5.45 -0.73 -3.93
N PRO A 331 -6.17 -1.33 -4.89
CA PRO A 331 -6.94 -2.55 -4.70
C PRO A 331 -6.18 -3.64 -3.90
N PRO A 332 -6.80 -4.30 -2.92
CA PRO A 332 -6.21 -5.47 -2.23
C PRO A 332 -5.79 -6.65 -3.13
N ASN A 333 -6.17 -6.66 -4.41
CA ASN A 333 -5.70 -7.60 -5.43
C ASN A 333 -5.00 -6.90 -6.63
N TYR A 334 -4.44 -5.70 -6.42
CA TYR A 334 -3.78 -4.89 -7.45
C TYR A 334 -2.69 -5.65 -8.20
N ASP A 335 -1.89 -6.50 -7.54
CA ASP A 335 -0.85 -7.31 -8.20
C ASP A 335 -1.40 -8.30 -9.24
N GLN A 336 -2.61 -8.82 -9.02
CA GLN A 336 -3.29 -9.68 -10.00
C GLN A 336 -3.78 -8.83 -11.17
N MET A 337 -4.37 -7.66 -10.85
CA MET A 337 -4.76 -6.70 -11.88
C MET A 337 -3.56 -6.26 -12.72
N MET A 338 -2.40 -6.04 -12.11
CA MET A 338 -1.15 -5.70 -12.79
C MET A 338 -0.75 -6.81 -13.76
N ARG A 339 -0.71 -8.07 -13.32
CA ARG A 339 -0.36 -9.19 -14.21
C ARG A 339 -1.32 -9.32 -15.41
N ILE A 340 -2.62 -9.14 -15.19
CA ILE A 340 -3.65 -9.16 -16.26
C ILE A 340 -3.49 -7.95 -17.20
N ALA A 341 -3.18 -6.78 -16.67
CA ALA A 341 -2.92 -5.57 -17.45
C ALA A 341 -1.61 -5.62 -18.23
N THR A 342 -0.55 -6.23 -17.69
CA THR A 342 0.71 -6.49 -18.41
C THR A 342 0.48 -7.50 -19.53
N ALA A 343 -0.27 -8.59 -19.29
CA ALA A 343 -0.62 -9.56 -20.33
C ALA A 343 -1.36 -8.92 -21.52
N PHE A 344 -2.28 -7.96 -21.26
CA PHE A 344 -2.91 -7.16 -22.32
C PHE A 344 -1.87 -6.35 -23.11
N ALA A 345 -0.99 -5.63 -22.40
CA ALA A 345 -0.03 -4.73 -23.00
C ALA A 345 1.02 -5.45 -23.86
N ASP A 346 1.57 -6.55 -23.34
CA ASP A 346 2.54 -7.40 -24.05
C ASP A 346 1.93 -7.95 -25.35
N ALA A 347 0.68 -8.43 -25.30
CA ALA A 347 -0.02 -8.98 -26.46
C ALA A 347 -0.38 -7.91 -27.51
N ALA A 348 -0.98 -6.79 -27.09
CA ALA A 348 -1.34 -5.67 -27.98
C ALA A 348 -0.10 -5.08 -28.70
N ARG A 349 1.07 -5.15 -28.06
CA ARG A 349 2.35 -4.71 -28.64
C ARG A 349 2.85 -5.61 -29.77
N VAL A 350 2.52 -6.91 -29.80
CA VAL A 350 3.10 -7.90 -30.75
C VAL A 350 2.87 -7.51 -32.22
N LYS A 351 1.62 -7.22 -32.60
CA LYS A 351 1.22 -7.08 -34.01
C LYS A 351 1.58 -5.71 -34.60
N TYR A 352 1.60 -4.67 -33.76
CA TYR A 352 1.59 -3.27 -34.20
C TYR A 352 2.62 -2.36 -33.54
N GLY A 353 3.41 -2.88 -32.58
CA GLY A 353 4.38 -2.10 -31.82
C GLY A 353 3.76 -1.07 -30.86
N THR A 354 2.46 -1.17 -30.58
CA THR A 354 1.73 -0.26 -29.70
C THR A 354 2.15 -0.51 -28.25
N ASP A 355 2.85 0.44 -27.65
CA ASP A 355 3.43 0.27 -26.31
C ASP A 355 2.43 0.72 -25.23
N PHE A 356 1.62 -0.22 -24.73
CA PHE A 356 0.68 0.03 -23.65
C PHE A 356 1.39 0.02 -22.28
N LYS A 357 1.13 1.02 -21.44
CA LYS A 357 1.64 1.08 -20.06
C LYS A 357 0.56 0.65 -19.06
N SER A 358 0.90 -0.28 -18.17
CA SER A 358 -0.05 -0.93 -17.25
C SER A 358 0.25 -0.60 -15.79
N GLY A 359 -0.76 -0.21 -15.02
CA GLY A 359 -0.59 0.21 -13.62
C GLY A 359 -1.65 1.19 -13.11
N ALA A 360 -1.48 1.70 -11.89
CA ALA A 360 -2.46 2.55 -11.22
C ALA A 360 -2.76 3.84 -12.00
N SER A 361 -4.06 4.14 -12.11
CA SER A 361 -4.58 5.22 -12.94
C SER A 361 -4.07 6.61 -12.54
N GLY A 362 -3.90 6.87 -11.25
CA GLY A 362 -3.37 8.13 -10.75
C GLY A 362 -1.83 8.29 -10.88
N LEU A 363 -1.09 7.17 -10.95
CA LEU A 363 0.38 7.16 -11.12
C LEU A 363 0.82 7.21 -12.58
N LEU A 364 0.10 6.55 -13.49
CA LEU A 364 0.46 6.51 -14.91
C LEU A 364 -0.14 7.65 -15.74
N ASN A 365 -1.18 8.31 -15.23
CA ASN A 365 -1.91 9.34 -15.96
C ASN A 365 -2.07 10.58 -15.07
N TYR A 366 -3.09 10.63 -14.22
CA TYR A 366 -3.34 11.70 -13.25
C TYR A 366 -4.50 11.31 -12.29
N PRO A 367 -4.59 11.88 -11.07
CA PRO A 367 -5.60 11.48 -10.09
C PRO A 367 -7.04 11.92 -10.46
N VAL A 368 -7.95 10.96 -10.68
CA VAL A 368 -9.34 11.17 -11.15
C VAL A 368 -10.41 10.65 -10.21
N SER A 369 -11.26 11.55 -9.71
CA SER A 369 -12.42 11.19 -8.89
C SER A 369 -13.62 10.71 -9.69
N GLY A 370 -14.43 9.83 -9.08
CA GLY A 370 -15.74 9.43 -9.59
C GLY A 370 -15.73 8.70 -10.94
N SER A 371 -14.72 7.87 -11.19
CA SER A 371 -14.61 7.07 -12.42
C SER A 371 -15.43 5.78 -12.38
N ALA A 372 -15.87 5.30 -13.54
CA ALA A 372 -16.69 4.09 -13.68
C ALA A 372 -15.96 2.83 -13.19
N LYS A 373 -14.65 2.74 -13.45
CA LYS A 373 -13.73 1.70 -12.96
C LYS A 373 -13.66 1.67 -11.43
N ASP A 374 -13.40 2.83 -10.82
CA ASP A 374 -13.27 2.95 -9.36
C ASP A 374 -14.57 2.56 -8.66
N TRP A 375 -15.73 2.88 -9.26
CA TRP A 375 -17.03 2.41 -8.80
C TRP A 375 -17.25 0.91 -9.00
N ALA A 376 -16.86 0.35 -10.16
CA ALA A 376 -17.00 -1.07 -10.45
C ALA A 376 -16.23 -1.95 -9.45
N TYR A 377 -15.03 -1.49 -9.05
CA TYR A 377 -14.25 -2.14 -7.99
C TYR A 377 -14.74 -1.77 -6.58
N GLY A 378 -14.85 -0.48 -6.31
CA GLY A 378 -15.10 0.08 -4.98
C GLY A 378 -16.51 -0.15 -4.46
N VAL A 379 -17.53 -0.19 -5.33
CA VAL A 379 -18.94 -0.40 -4.98
C VAL A 379 -19.40 -1.81 -5.36
N LYS A 380 -19.36 -2.18 -6.65
CA LYS A 380 -19.86 -3.49 -7.12
C LYS A 380 -18.95 -4.67 -6.75
N LYS A 381 -17.70 -4.42 -6.35
CA LYS A 381 -16.70 -5.45 -5.99
C LYS A 381 -16.41 -6.44 -7.13
N ILE A 382 -16.34 -5.94 -8.37
CA ILE A 382 -15.90 -6.73 -9.52
C ILE A 382 -14.38 -7.02 -9.37
N PRO A 383 -13.92 -8.28 -9.41
CA PRO A 383 -12.53 -8.64 -9.09
C PRO A 383 -11.44 -7.96 -9.94
N PHE A 384 -11.62 -7.90 -11.26
CA PHE A 384 -10.73 -7.17 -12.16
C PHE A 384 -11.46 -5.98 -12.77
N THR A 385 -10.86 -4.80 -12.73
CA THR A 385 -11.43 -3.60 -13.34
C THR A 385 -10.33 -2.76 -13.97
N ALA A 386 -10.49 -2.33 -15.22
CA ALA A 386 -9.50 -1.49 -15.90
C ALA A 386 -10.16 -0.42 -16.78
N THR A 387 -9.47 0.70 -16.92
CA THR A 387 -9.70 1.69 -17.96
C THR A 387 -8.64 1.44 -19.02
N ILE A 388 -9.03 1.04 -20.22
CA ILE A 388 -8.10 0.88 -21.35
C ILE A 388 -8.17 2.17 -22.17
N GLU A 389 -7.14 3.00 -22.04
CA GLU A 389 -6.92 4.15 -22.91
C GLU A 389 -6.37 3.62 -24.22
N LEU A 390 -7.25 3.47 -25.21
CA LEU A 390 -6.93 2.98 -26.54
C LEU A 390 -5.85 3.83 -27.20
N ARG A 391 -5.27 3.29 -28.27
CA ARG A 391 -4.10 3.91 -28.90
C ARG A 391 -4.37 5.33 -29.38
N ASP A 392 -3.28 6.07 -29.41
CA ASP A 392 -2.81 6.57 -30.69
C ASP A 392 -1.27 6.52 -30.70
N ARG A 393 -0.66 6.41 -31.88
CA ARG A 393 0.80 6.49 -32.07
C ARG A 393 1.33 7.93 -31.93
N GLY A 394 0.57 8.81 -31.30
CA GLY A 394 0.97 10.16 -30.92
C GLY A 394 0.81 11.23 -32.00
N ARG A 395 -0.11 11.10 -32.97
CA ARG A 395 -0.43 12.12 -33.98
C ARG A 395 -1.89 12.61 -33.97
N TYR A 396 -2.85 11.70 -33.84
CA TYR A 396 -4.27 11.91 -34.06
C TYR A 396 -5.09 12.06 -32.77
N GLY A 397 -4.66 11.41 -31.69
CA GLY A 397 -5.39 11.40 -30.42
C GLY A 397 -6.85 10.95 -30.57
N PHE A 398 -7.80 11.82 -30.20
CA PHE A 398 -9.25 11.59 -30.32
C PHE A 398 -9.78 11.51 -31.78
N PHE A 399 -8.94 11.85 -32.77
CA PHE A 399 -9.30 11.96 -34.19
C PHE A 399 -8.66 10.83 -35.02
N LEU A 400 -8.59 9.63 -34.44
CA LEU A 400 -7.93 8.47 -35.03
C LEU A 400 -8.62 8.09 -36.35
N PRO A 401 -7.91 8.03 -37.49
CA PRO A 401 -8.54 7.88 -38.80
C PRO A 401 -9.21 6.51 -38.95
N PRO A 402 -10.32 6.39 -39.70
CA PRO A 402 -11.07 5.14 -39.80
C PRO A 402 -10.27 3.92 -40.28
N SER A 403 -9.21 4.15 -41.06
CA SER A 403 -8.27 3.12 -41.50
C SER A 403 -7.57 2.37 -40.35
N GLN A 404 -7.46 2.98 -39.17
CA GLN A 404 -6.90 2.32 -37.99
C GLN A 404 -7.94 1.59 -37.12
N ILE A 405 -9.25 1.71 -37.37
CA ILE A 405 -10.28 0.97 -36.59
C ILE A 405 -9.99 -0.54 -36.59
N GLY A 406 -9.54 -1.08 -37.74
CA GLY A 406 -9.08 -2.47 -37.85
C GLY A 406 -7.87 -2.77 -36.95
N GLU A 407 -6.81 -1.94 -37.00
CA GLU A 407 -5.61 -2.14 -36.17
C GLU A 407 -5.93 -2.10 -34.66
N VAL A 408 -6.82 -1.20 -34.23
CA VAL A 408 -7.24 -1.11 -32.81
C VAL A 408 -8.13 -2.30 -32.43
N CYS A 409 -9.05 -2.71 -33.31
CA CYS A 409 -9.88 -3.88 -33.06
C CYS A 409 -9.04 -5.15 -32.90
N GLU A 410 -8.02 -5.33 -33.73
CA GLU A 410 -7.13 -6.49 -33.66
C GLU A 410 -6.20 -6.44 -32.43
N GLU A 411 -5.52 -5.31 -32.14
CA GLU A 411 -4.63 -5.23 -30.95
C GLU A 411 -5.39 -5.42 -29.63
N VAL A 412 -6.63 -4.91 -29.56
CA VAL A 412 -7.51 -5.10 -28.40
C VAL A 412 -8.08 -6.51 -28.37
N THR A 413 -8.29 -7.18 -29.51
CA THR A 413 -8.65 -8.60 -29.53
C THR A 413 -7.50 -9.44 -28.98
N ASP A 414 -6.28 -9.24 -29.46
CA ASP A 414 -5.08 -9.94 -28.99
C ASP A 414 -4.87 -9.70 -27.48
N GLY A 415 -4.98 -8.45 -27.03
CA GLY A 415 -4.90 -8.07 -25.61
C GLY A 415 -6.01 -8.66 -24.74
N LEU A 416 -7.26 -8.70 -25.22
CA LEU A 416 -8.39 -9.32 -24.50
C LEU A 416 -8.28 -10.84 -24.44
N VAL A 417 -7.73 -11.48 -25.48
CA VAL A 417 -7.42 -12.91 -25.47
C VAL A 417 -6.34 -13.20 -24.42
N ALA A 418 -5.27 -12.41 -24.35
CA ALA A 418 -4.23 -12.57 -23.33
C ALA A 418 -4.73 -12.27 -21.90
N MET A 419 -5.59 -11.26 -21.72
CA MET A 419 -6.30 -11.05 -20.44
C MET A 419 -7.15 -12.27 -20.09
N TYR A 420 -7.96 -12.78 -21.03
CA TYR A 420 -8.77 -13.96 -20.82
C TYR A 420 -7.91 -15.17 -20.50
N GLU A 421 -6.77 -15.39 -21.16
CA GLU A 421 -5.91 -16.53 -20.86
C GLU A 421 -5.36 -16.39 -19.43
N LEU A 422 -4.93 -15.21 -18.96
CA LEU A 422 -4.61 -15.06 -17.54
C LEU A 422 -5.84 -15.05 -16.59
N VAL A 423 -7.06 -14.95 -17.11
CA VAL A 423 -8.35 -15.06 -16.39
C VAL A 423 -9.08 -16.39 -16.74
N ALA A 424 -8.37 -17.36 -17.33
CA ALA A 424 -8.78 -18.74 -17.66
C ALA A 424 -7.69 -19.79 -17.34
N VAL A 425 -6.45 -19.35 -17.11
CA VAL A 425 -5.29 -20.05 -16.50
C VAL A 425 -5.12 -20.13 -14.87
N LEU A 426 -5.73 -18.49 -12.81
CA LEU A 426 -6.01 -18.46 -11.33
C LEU A 426 -7.44 -18.87 -10.87
N GLU A 427 -8.53 -18.67 -11.64
CA GLU A 427 -9.91 -18.85 -11.12
C GLU A 427 -10.25 -20.26 -10.58
N THR A 428 -9.85 -21.37 -11.24
CA THR A 428 -10.17 -22.73 -10.73
C THR A 428 -9.57 -23.01 -9.35
N GLN A 429 -8.67 -22.16 -8.91
CA GLN A 429 -7.94 -22.26 -7.66
C GLN A 429 -8.65 -21.53 -6.53
N PHE A 430 -9.44 -20.51 -6.89
CA PHE A 430 -10.46 -19.96 -6.03
C PHE A 430 -11.49 -21.07 -5.78
N GLU A 431 -11.91 -21.80 -6.82
CA GLU A 431 -12.87 -22.91 -6.68
C GLU A 431 -12.31 -24.10 -5.87
N GLN A 432 -11.07 -24.51 -6.10
CA GLN A 432 -10.42 -25.56 -5.29
C GLN A 432 -10.32 -25.18 -3.80
N LYS A 433 -10.11 -23.89 -3.49
CA LYS A 433 -9.87 -23.42 -2.11
C LYS A 433 -11.14 -22.99 -1.38
N ALA A 434 -12.17 -22.54 -2.10
CA ALA A 434 -13.52 -22.34 -1.55
C ALA A 434 -14.15 -23.65 -1.06
N ASN A 435 -14.03 -24.74 -1.82
CA ASN A 435 -14.50 -26.06 -1.39
C ASN A 435 -13.76 -26.53 -0.12
N PHE A 436 -12.45 -26.29 -0.03
CA PHE A 436 -11.65 -26.63 1.15
C PHE A 436 -12.09 -25.89 2.43
N GLU A 437 -12.58 -24.64 2.32
CA GLU A 437 -13.15 -23.91 3.46
C GLU A 437 -14.46 -24.53 3.97
N ASP A 438 -15.33 -25.01 3.08
CA ASP A 438 -16.64 -25.56 3.47
C ASP A 438 -16.53 -27.01 4.00
N ASP A 439 -15.64 -27.83 3.45
CA ASP A 439 -15.30 -29.14 4.03
C ASP A 439 -14.70 -28.99 5.45
N MET A 440 -13.85 -27.98 5.68
CA MET A 440 -13.31 -27.67 7.01
C MET A 440 -14.39 -27.24 8.01
N LYS A 441 -15.44 -26.53 7.58
CA LYS A 441 -16.59 -26.18 8.43
C LYS A 441 -17.39 -27.43 8.82
N LEU A 442 -17.56 -28.38 7.90
CA LEU A 442 -18.21 -29.66 8.18
C LEU A 442 -17.39 -30.51 9.16
N LEU A 443 -16.07 -30.56 8.98
CA LEU A 443 -15.14 -31.27 9.85
C LEU A 443 -15.18 -30.73 11.30
N LEU A 444 -15.17 -29.40 11.47
CA LEU A 444 -15.26 -28.74 12.77
C LEU A 444 -16.55 -29.08 13.53
N ILE A 445 -17.69 -29.23 12.84
CA ILE A 445 -18.96 -29.63 13.45
C ILE A 445 -18.90 -31.07 13.97
N VAL A 446 -18.28 -31.98 13.22
CA VAL A 446 -18.11 -33.40 13.64
C VAL A 446 -17.13 -33.51 14.81
N VAL A 447 -16.00 -32.79 14.76
CA VAL A 447 -15.01 -32.76 15.85
C VAL A 447 -15.60 -32.16 17.13
N GLY A 448 -16.42 -31.11 17.03
CA GLY A 448 -17.14 -30.54 18.18
C GLY A 448 -18.07 -31.53 18.87
N PHE A 449 -18.80 -32.35 18.11
CA PHE A 449 -19.66 -33.41 18.65
C PHE A 449 -18.87 -34.53 19.35
N LEU A 450 -17.69 -34.90 18.83
CA LEU A 450 -16.82 -35.90 19.45
C LEU A 450 -16.10 -35.37 20.70
N GLY A 451 -15.69 -34.09 20.70
CA GLY A 451 -15.07 -33.44 21.87
C GLY A 451 -16.00 -33.40 23.08
N LEU A 452 -17.29 -33.09 22.87
CA LEU A 452 -18.31 -33.10 23.93
C LEU A 452 -18.50 -34.48 24.60
N LEU A 453 -18.27 -35.57 23.87
CA LEU A 453 -18.27 -36.93 24.45
C LEU A 453 -16.99 -37.21 25.24
N ALA A 454 -15.82 -36.86 24.69
CA ALA A 454 -14.52 -37.12 25.31
C ALA A 454 -14.35 -36.42 26.68
N VAL A 455 -14.78 -35.16 26.80
CA VAL A 455 -14.67 -34.35 28.02
C VAL A 455 -15.42 -34.97 29.23
N SER A 456 -16.41 -35.84 28.99
CA SER A 456 -17.09 -36.57 30.07
C SER A 456 -16.24 -37.66 30.76
N SER A 457 -15.09 -38.05 30.18
CA SER A 457 -14.38 -39.29 30.55
C SER A 457 -12.94 -39.12 31.08
N ALA A 458 -12.30 -37.97 30.85
CA ALA A 458 -10.86 -37.76 31.09
C ALA A 458 -10.49 -37.18 32.47
N ASN A 459 -11.42 -37.15 33.43
CA ASN A 459 -11.23 -36.47 34.72
C ASN A 459 -10.56 -37.40 35.77
N GLN A 460 -9.40 -37.98 35.45
CA GLN A 460 -8.63 -38.83 36.37
C GLN A 460 -7.12 -38.90 36.05
N PHE A 461 -6.31 -38.67 37.09
CA PHE A 461 -4.86 -38.90 37.21
C PHE A 461 -3.87 -38.17 36.28
N ALA A 462 -2.86 -37.59 36.94
CA ALA A 462 -1.61 -37.14 36.34
C ALA A 462 -0.42 -37.87 36.99
N ALA A 463 0.77 -37.65 36.42
CA ALA A 463 2.11 -37.88 36.98
C ALA A 463 2.81 -39.26 36.79
N ARG A 464 3.90 -39.17 35.99
CA ARG A 464 5.26 -39.75 36.17
C ARG A 464 5.72 -41.05 35.48
N TYR A 465 7.00 -40.94 35.08
CA TYR A 465 8.09 -41.91 34.88
C TYR A 465 8.29 -42.57 33.51
N ASP A 466 9.58 -42.83 33.27
CA ASP A 466 10.24 -42.99 31.98
C ASP A 466 10.37 -44.44 31.51
N ASP A 467 10.87 -44.59 30.28
CA ASP A 467 11.55 -45.78 29.73
C ASP A 467 10.89 -47.15 29.95
N PHE A 468 10.12 -47.62 28.95
CA PHE A 468 10.25 -49.02 28.53
C PHE A 468 10.11 -49.22 27.01
N LYS A 469 10.72 -50.32 26.53
CA LYS A 469 11.04 -50.56 25.12
C LYS A 469 9.88 -51.15 24.30
N VAL A 470 9.76 -50.66 23.07
CA VAL A 470 9.42 -51.39 21.82
C VAL A 470 8.21 -52.33 21.86
N TYR A 471 7.14 -51.95 21.15
CA TYR A 471 6.39 -52.89 20.31
C TYR A 471 6.07 -52.32 18.93
N ARG A 472 6.18 -53.17 17.91
CA ARG A 472 5.94 -52.87 16.50
C ARG A 472 4.55 -53.39 16.11
N VAL A 473 3.58 -52.49 15.91
CA VAL A 473 2.26 -52.85 15.39
C VAL A 473 2.11 -52.31 13.97
N ASN A 474 1.75 -53.18 13.03
CA ASN A 474 1.38 -52.76 11.67
C ASN A 474 -0.03 -52.18 11.69
N VAL A 475 -0.23 -51.06 10.99
CA VAL A 475 -1.46 -50.85 10.22
C VAL A 475 -1.07 -50.80 8.76
N LYS A 476 -1.35 -51.89 8.04
CA LYS A 476 -1.45 -51.83 6.58
C LYS A 476 -2.83 -51.27 6.26
N ASP A 477 -2.89 -50.23 5.42
CA ASP A 477 -3.64 -50.27 4.16
C ASP A 477 -3.55 -48.92 3.42
N ALA A 478 -2.34 -48.57 2.98
CA ALA A 478 -2.10 -47.50 2.00
C ALA A 478 -2.22 -47.99 0.55
N GLN A 479 -2.74 -49.21 0.32
CA GLN A 479 -2.72 -49.89 -0.98
C GLN A 479 -3.97 -49.64 -1.85
N GLN A 480 -4.61 -48.48 -1.70
CA GLN A 480 -5.66 -48.00 -2.62
C GLN A 480 -5.33 -46.71 -3.37
N PHE A 481 -4.31 -45.94 -2.95
CA PHE A 481 -3.92 -44.71 -3.65
C PHE A 481 -3.05 -44.97 -4.90
N GLY A 482 -2.35 -46.12 -4.95
CA GLY A 482 -1.42 -46.49 -6.03
C GLY A 482 -2.06 -46.98 -7.34
N GLU A 483 -3.38 -47.17 -7.38
CA GLU A 483 -4.11 -47.62 -8.59
C GLU A 483 -4.66 -46.46 -9.43
N PHE A 484 -4.88 -45.29 -8.84
CA PHE A 484 -5.44 -44.13 -9.56
C PHE A 484 -4.42 -43.53 -10.56
N MET A 485 -3.13 -43.60 -10.26
CA MET A 485 -2.02 -43.08 -11.08
C MET A 485 -1.67 -43.92 -12.32
N LYS A 486 -2.59 -44.75 -12.84
CA LYS A 486 -2.35 -45.66 -14.00
C LYS A 486 -3.24 -45.45 -15.22
N LEU A 487 -4.22 -44.55 -15.18
CA LEU A 487 -5.07 -44.23 -16.33
C LEU A 487 -4.68 -42.88 -16.96
N GLY A 488 -3.57 -42.87 -17.70
CA GLY A 488 -3.02 -41.66 -18.34
C GLY A 488 -2.11 -41.91 -19.55
N ASN A 489 -2.11 -43.11 -20.13
CA ASN A 489 -1.29 -43.46 -21.30
C ASN A 489 -2.17 -43.85 -22.49
N ASN A 490 -2.46 -42.91 -23.40
CA ASN A 490 -2.87 -43.16 -24.79
C ASN A 490 -3.02 -41.85 -25.59
N LEU A 491 -2.05 -41.54 -26.46
CA LEU A 491 -2.12 -40.83 -27.77
C LEU A 491 -0.65 -40.60 -28.27
N PRO A 492 -0.39 -40.32 -29.57
CA PRO A 492 0.82 -40.82 -30.23
C PRO A 492 2.03 -39.88 -30.24
N ALA A 493 3.22 -40.45 -30.41
CA ALA A 493 4.48 -39.71 -30.46
C ALA A 493 4.85 -39.27 -31.89
N GLN A 494 4.88 -37.96 -32.18
CA GLN A 494 5.56 -37.45 -33.39
C GLN A 494 6.14 -36.03 -33.33
N THR A 495 6.79 -35.63 -32.23
CA THR A 495 7.92 -34.66 -32.27
C THR A 495 8.78 -34.74 -31.00
N ARG A 496 10.11 -34.79 -31.16
CA ARG A 496 11.11 -34.56 -30.10
C ARG A 496 12.37 -33.96 -30.72
N SER A 497 12.49 -32.63 -30.74
CA SER A 497 13.72 -31.92 -31.05
C SER A 497 13.72 -30.53 -30.42
N MET A 498 14.87 -30.16 -29.88
CA MET A 498 15.15 -28.95 -29.09
C MET A 498 14.53 -27.65 -29.63
N GLN A 499 13.89 -26.88 -28.74
CA GLN A 499 14.41 -25.58 -28.31
C GLN A 499 13.86 -25.19 -26.93
N ARG A 500 14.61 -24.39 -26.17
CA ARG A 500 14.23 -23.84 -24.86
C ARG A 500 13.85 -22.37 -25.04
N THR A 501 12.59 -22.00 -24.78
CA THR A 501 12.21 -20.60 -24.45
C THR A 501 10.79 -20.53 -23.88
N HIS A 502 10.71 -20.11 -22.60
CA HIS A 502 9.70 -19.22 -21.99
C HIS A 502 8.19 -19.53 -22.00
N VAL A 503 7.54 -18.97 -20.96
CA VAL A 503 6.10 -18.86 -20.67
C VAL A 503 5.34 -20.17 -20.43
N GLU A 504 5.43 -20.66 -19.18
CA GLU A 504 4.22 -21.16 -18.50
C GLU A 504 3.64 -19.97 -17.71
N MET A 505 2.37 -19.62 -17.96
CA MET A 505 1.61 -18.81 -17.00
C MET A 505 1.20 -19.74 -15.85
N ASP A 506 1.90 -19.67 -14.74
CA ASP A 506 1.48 -20.38 -13.54
C ASP A 506 0.25 -19.71 -12.91
N TRP A 507 -0.64 -20.55 -12.44
CA TRP A 507 -1.79 -20.19 -11.63
C TRP A 507 -1.46 -20.68 -10.22
N THR A 508 -1.30 -19.80 -9.22
CA THR A 508 -1.59 -20.09 -7.78
C THR A 508 -1.70 -18.81 -6.93
N GLN A 509 -2.48 -17.82 -7.38
CA GLN A 509 -2.98 -16.75 -6.49
C GLN A 509 -4.48 -16.88 -6.23
N TYR A 510 -4.80 -17.48 -5.09
CA TYR A 510 -5.87 -17.17 -4.11
C TYR A 510 -5.78 -18.30 -3.04
N HIS A 511 -6.24 -18.24 -1.79
CA HIS A 511 -6.73 -17.21 -0.87
C HIS A 511 -5.75 -17.08 0.33
N ASP A 512 -5.94 -16.06 1.16
CA ASP A 512 -5.64 -16.12 2.60
C ASP A 512 -6.93 -16.22 3.43
N LEU A 513 -6.81 -16.78 4.64
CA LEU A 513 -7.94 -17.17 5.48
C LEU A 513 -8.24 -16.26 6.72
N PRO A 514 -8.24 -14.91 6.63
CA PRO A 514 -8.99 -14.06 7.56
C PRO A 514 -10.49 -13.93 7.25
N VAL A 515 -10.98 -14.56 6.16
CA VAL A 515 -12.40 -14.50 5.72
C VAL A 515 -13.36 -14.86 6.86
N ILE A 516 -13.02 -15.87 7.68
CA ILE A 516 -13.89 -16.38 8.76
C ILE A 516 -14.27 -15.30 9.78
N TYR A 517 -13.35 -14.42 10.20
CA TYR A 517 -13.66 -13.42 11.23
C TYR A 517 -14.54 -12.28 10.68
N ASN A 518 -14.29 -11.84 9.44
CA ASN A 518 -15.11 -10.83 8.77
C ASN A 518 -16.47 -11.38 8.29
N TRP A 519 -16.55 -12.69 8.04
CA TRP A 519 -17.81 -13.42 7.79
C TRP A 519 -18.69 -13.47 9.05
N LEU A 520 -18.11 -13.72 10.23
CA LEU A 520 -18.82 -13.65 11.52
C LEU A 520 -19.36 -12.24 11.82
N GLN A 521 -18.58 -11.18 11.55
CA GLN A 521 -19.05 -9.79 11.65
C GLN A 521 -20.23 -9.50 10.70
N LYS A 522 -20.13 -9.90 9.42
CA LYS A 522 -21.18 -9.65 8.42
C LYS A 522 -22.45 -10.49 8.62
N LEU A 523 -22.35 -11.66 9.26
CA LEU A 523 -23.52 -12.44 9.70
C LEU A 523 -24.43 -11.65 10.67
N ASN A 524 -23.84 -10.79 11.50
CA ASN A 524 -24.56 -9.99 12.49
C ASN A 524 -25.38 -8.84 11.86
N ALA A 525 -24.97 -8.32 10.70
CA ALA A 525 -25.61 -7.19 10.03
C ALA A 525 -26.91 -7.57 9.28
N ASN A 526 -27.04 -8.81 8.81
CA ASN A 526 -28.03 -9.19 7.79
C ASN A 526 -29.24 -9.99 8.31
N ASN A 527 -29.44 -10.17 9.62
CA ASN A 527 -30.54 -11.02 10.14
C ASN A 527 -31.29 -10.47 11.38
N PRO A 528 -32.18 -9.47 11.23
CA PRO A 528 -32.86 -8.78 12.34
C PRO A 528 -33.83 -9.62 13.20
N LYS A 529 -33.96 -10.93 12.97
CA LYS A 529 -34.92 -11.82 13.68
C LYS A 529 -34.32 -12.67 14.80
N LEU A 530 -32.99 -12.75 14.91
CA LEU A 530 -32.32 -13.56 15.95
C LEU A 530 -32.09 -12.82 17.27
N VAL A 531 -32.17 -11.48 17.29
CA VAL A 531 -32.09 -10.68 18.53
C VAL A 531 -33.43 -10.68 19.27
N LYS A 532 -33.72 -11.77 19.99
CA LYS A 532 -34.80 -11.79 20.99
C LYS A 532 -34.45 -12.47 22.32
N SER A 533 -33.21 -12.93 22.48
CA SER A 533 -32.73 -13.57 23.70
C SER A 533 -31.21 -13.49 23.84
N TYR A 534 -30.67 -12.27 24.00
CA TYR A 534 -29.44 -12.02 24.79
C TYR A 534 -29.34 -10.55 25.25
N VAL A 535 -30.39 -10.10 25.96
CA VAL A 535 -30.33 -8.93 26.86
C VAL A 535 -30.98 -9.35 28.17
N ILE A 536 -30.16 -9.59 29.21
CA ILE A 536 -30.45 -9.56 30.67
C ILE A 536 -29.20 -10.10 31.39
N ALA A 537 -28.60 -9.27 32.26
CA ALA A 537 -27.42 -9.43 33.13
C ALA A 537 -26.54 -8.16 32.99
N ASN A 538 -26.96 -7.02 33.52
CA ASN A 538 -26.64 -6.53 34.88
C ASN A 538 -25.12 -6.57 35.16
N ALA A 539 -24.36 -5.46 35.20
CA ALA A 539 -24.56 -4.11 35.75
C ALA A 539 -24.40 -3.98 37.27
N PHE A 540 -23.37 -3.23 37.65
CA PHE A 540 -23.20 -2.38 38.86
C PHE A 540 -22.32 -1.21 38.36
N ALA A 541 -22.82 0.04 38.29
CA ALA A 541 -22.96 1.04 39.37
C ALA A 541 -21.69 1.92 39.51
N ASP A 542 -21.71 3.26 39.60
CA ASP A 542 -22.81 4.25 39.57
C ASP A 542 -22.31 5.67 39.19
N GLY A 543 -23.23 6.53 38.70
CA GLY A 543 -23.43 7.96 39.07
C GLY A 543 -22.33 9.04 38.91
N ALA A 544 -22.60 10.34 38.75
CA ALA A 544 -23.84 11.12 38.56
C ALA A 544 -23.52 12.55 38.00
N ARG A 545 -24.51 13.47 37.87
CA ARG A 545 -24.34 14.87 37.38
C ARG A 545 -24.62 15.94 38.47
N VAL A 546 -23.86 17.05 38.48
CA VAL A 546 -24.06 18.40 39.11
C VAL A 546 -22.82 19.27 38.73
N LYS A 547 -22.68 20.62 38.82
CA LYS A 547 -23.45 21.75 39.40
C LYS A 547 -23.78 22.86 38.35
N TYR A 548 -23.13 24.03 38.43
CA TYR A 548 -23.38 25.36 37.82
C TYR A 548 -22.23 26.33 38.23
N GLY A 549 -21.94 27.39 37.47
CA GLY A 549 -21.20 28.61 37.93
C GLY A 549 -19.82 28.81 37.29
N THR A 550 -19.60 29.66 36.27
CA THR A 550 -19.72 31.14 36.14
C THR A 550 -18.53 31.95 36.68
N ASP A 551 -18.22 33.02 35.94
CA ASP A 551 -17.42 34.21 36.28
C ASP A 551 -15.88 34.12 36.20
N PHE A 552 -15.40 34.41 34.98
CA PHE A 552 -14.19 35.19 34.69
C PHE A 552 -14.02 36.38 35.67
N LEU A 553 -12.76 36.72 35.98
CA LEU A 553 -12.41 38.01 36.62
C LEU A 553 -11.57 38.91 35.70
N SER A 554 -12.18 40.03 35.30
CA SER A 554 -11.60 41.37 35.08
C SER A 554 -10.36 41.59 34.17
N GLY A 555 -10.51 42.43 33.14
CA GLY A 555 -9.43 43.10 32.38
C GLY A 555 -9.69 43.10 30.87
N ALA A 556 -10.54 43.96 30.29
CA ALA A 556 -10.28 45.38 29.95
C ALA A 556 -8.93 45.58 29.19
N SER A 557 -8.86 46.14 27.98
CA SER A 557 -9.82 46.91 27.14
C SER A 557 -9.40 46.85 25.66
N GLY A 558 -10.24 47.10 24.63
CA GLY A 558 -11.66 47.48 24.56
C GLY A 558 -11.94 48.38 23.34
N LEU A 559 -13.13 48.33 22.74
CA LEU A 559 -13.61 49.29 21.71
C LEU A 559 -15.17 49.25 21.59
N LEU A 560 -15.75 50.30 21.00
CA LEU A 560 -17.19 50.59 20.88
C LEU A 560 -17.67 50.31 19.42
N ASN A 561 -18.94 50.16 19.01
CA ASN A 561 -20.23 50.72 19.49
C ASN A 561 -21.47 50.01 18.83
N TYR A 562 -22.56 49.74 19.60
CA TYR A 562 -24.00 49.85 19.19
C TYR A 562 -24.69 48.82 18.20
N PRO A 563 -26.06 48.69 18.11
CA PRO A 563 -26.78 47.53 18.71
C PRO A 563 -27.95 46.82 17.94
N VAL A 564 -28.56 45.80 18.61
CA VAL A 564 -29.87 45.07 18.42
C VAL A 564 -30.12 44.33 17.08
N SER A 565 -30.82 43.18 17.04
CA SER A 565 -31.73 42.51 18.01
C SER A 565 -31.36 41.01 18.22
N GLY A 566 -32.12 40.08 18.84
CA GLY A 566 -33.54 40.04 19.24
C GLY A 566 -33.83 38.96 20.32
N SER A 567 -34.91 38.15 20.20
CA SER A 567 -35.41 37.30 21.32
C SER A 567 -36.04 35.95 20.96
N ALA A 568 -35.96 34.98 21.88
CA ALA A 568 -36.63 33.68 21.87
C ALA A 568 -37.52 33.44 23.12
N LYS A 569 -38.36 32.39 23.09
CA LYS A 569 -39.16 31.75 24.18
C LYS A 569 -39.43 30.28 23.78
N ASP A 570 -40.00 29.32 24.52
CA ASP A 570 -40.57 29.12 25.88
C ASP A 570 -40.63 27.58 26.10
N TRP A 571 -40.84 26.92 27.25
CA TRP A 571 -40.86 27.26 28.69
C TRP A 571 -40.49 25.95 29.47
N ALA A 572 -40.74 25.80 30.79
CA ALA A 572 -40.33 24.57 31.52
C ALA A 572 -41.22 24.11 32.71
N TYR A 573 -41.24 22.78 32.94
CA TYR A 573 -41.77 22.05 34.11
C TYR A 573 -40.88 20.79 34.35
N GLY A 574 -40.62 20.25 35.56
CA GLY A 574 -40.94 20.62 36.96
C GLY A 574 -40.27 19.61 37.95
N VAL A 575 -39.96 19.97 39.22
CA VAL A 575 -38.85 19.33 40.00
C VAL A 575 -39.08 19.06 41.52
N LYS A 576 -38.34 18.06 42.09
CA LYS A 576 -37.91 17.85 43.51
C LYS A 576 -36.43 17.32 43.54
N LYS A 577 -35.51 17.40 44.54
CA LYS A 577 -35.43 17.70 46.01
C LYS A 577 -35.69 16.53 46.99
N ILE A 578 -34.98 16.24 48.11
CA ILE A 578 -33.57 16.26 48.73
C ILE A 578 -33.71 15.52 50.13
N PRO A 579 -32.79 15.44 51.16
CA PRO A 579 -31.33 15.73 51.36
C PRO A 579 -30.52 14.61 52.16
N PHE A 580 -29.27 14.92 52.61
CA PHE A 580 -28.49 14.37 53.78
C PHE A 580 -27.82 12.96 53.73
N THR A 581 -26.73 12.59 54.47
CA THR A 581 -25.35 13.16 54.77
C THR A 581 -24.56 12.25 55.76
N ALA A 582 -23.21 12.08 55.64
CA ALA A 582 -22.26 11.66 56.72
C ALA A 582 -20.75 11.74 56.31
N THR A 583 -19.78 11.67 57.27
CA THR A 583 -18.32 11.92 57.06
C THR A 583 -17.39 11.29 58.16
N VAL A 584 -16.06 11.13 57.89
CA VAL A 584 -14.85 11.05 58.82
C VAL A 584 -14.15 9.70 59.20
N GLU A 585 -12.83 9.65 58.88
CA GLU A 585 -11.56 9.06 59.43
C GLU A 585 -11.34 7.70 60.18
N LEU A 586 -10.34 6.94 59.67
CA LEU A 586 -9.13 6.25 60.25
C LEU A 586 -9.07 5.62 61.68
N ARG A 587 -8.45 4.41 61.78
CA ARG A 587 -7.54 4.00 62.91
C ARG A 587 -6.60 2.79 62.64
N ASP A 588 -5.76 2.47 63.63
CA ASP A 588 -4.36 1.96 63.55
C ASP A 588 -4.12 0.60 64.31
N ARG A 589 -2.96 -0.06 64.02
CA ARG A 589 -2.23 -1.16 64.73
C ARG A 589 -2.60 -2.65 64.53
N GLY A 590 -1.55 -3.47 64.37
CA GLY A 590 -1.57 -4.96 64.33
C GLY A 590 -0.80 -5.63 65.48
N GLN A 591 -0.27 -6.85 65.29
CA GLN A 591 0.53 -7.61 66.28
C GLN A 591 1.60 -8.54 65.64
N TYR A 592 2.52 -9.07 66.47
CA TYR A 592 3.79 -9.73 66.09
C TYR A 592 4.11 -10.99 66.95
N GLY A 593 4.94 -11.89 66.42
CA GLY A 593 5.76 -12.87 67.18
C GLY A 593 5.70 -14.32 66.67
N PHE A 594 6.65 -15.24 66.90
CA PHE A 594 8.06 -15.23 67.41
C PHE A 594 8.74 -16.55 66.87
N PHE A 595 9.88 -17.15 67.29
CA PHE A 595 10.81 -16.99 68.43
C PHE A 595 12.23 -17.60 68.17
N LEU A 596 13.20 -16.76 67.78
CA LEU A 596 14.64 -16.78 68.16
C LEU A 596 15.58 -18.00 67.80
N PRO A 597 16.93 -17.85 67.99
CA PRO A 597 18.02 -18.75 67.53
C PRO A 597 18.79 -19.33 68.77
N PRO A 598 20.15 -19.40 68.95
CA PRO A 598 21.32 -19.29 68.06
C PRO A 598 22.45 -20.33 68.27
N SER A 599 23.55 -20.13 67.51
CA SER A 599 24.91 -20.69 67.61
C SER A 599 25.37 -21.41 68.89
N GLN A 600 25.70 -22.71 68.76
CA GLN A 600 26.95 -23.39 69.16
C GLN A 600 26.90 -24.84 68.60
N ILE A 601 27.97 -25.62 68.43
CA ILE A 601 29.17 -25.81 69.26
C ILE A 601 30.46 -25.75 68.42
N VAL A 602 31.49 -25.09 68.97
CA VAL A 602 32.88 -25.16 68.50
C VAL A 602 33.64 -26.09 69.43
N GLU A 603 33.71 -27.40 69.13
CA GLU A 603 34.50 -28.34 69.96
C GLU A 603 35.03 -29.58 69.23
N VAL A 604 35.88 -29.39 68.22
CA VAL A 604 37.05 -30.27 68.02
C VAL A 604 38.29 -29.42 67.80
N LEU A 605 39.35 -29.80 68.51
CA LEU A 605 40.73 -29.32 68.47
C LEU A 605 41.20 -29.05 67.03
N LEU A 606 41.83 -27.92 66.67
CA LEU A 606 42.48 -26.87 67.46
C LEU A 606 43.48 -27.40 68.52
N ARG A 607 44.41 -28.25 68.07
CA ARG A 607 45.74 -28.59 68.63
C ARG A 607 46.33 -29.62 67.65
N PHE A 608 47.35 -29.31 66.85
CA PHE A 608 48.73 -29.22 67.32
C PHE A 608 49.64 -28.32 66.45
N ILE A 609 50.55 -27.59 67.12
CA ILE A 609 51.80 -26.99 66.60
C ILE A 609 51.68 -25.89 65.53
N THR A 610 51.59 -24.67 66.07
CA THR A 610 52.35 -23.50 65.62
C THR A 610 53.86 -23.79 65.41
N ARG A 611 54.37 -23.59 64.19
CA ARG A 611 55.79 -23.30 63.79
C ARG A 611 55.87 -23.38 62.25
N LYS A 612 55.81 -22.30 61.47
CA LYS A 612 56.59 -21.03 61.45
C LYS A 612 55.69 -19.98 60.75
N MET A 613 55.58 -18.70 61.11
CA MET A 613 56.59 -17.70 61.50
C MET A 613 57.79 -17.56 60.55
N LEU A 614 57.63 -16.63 59.60
CA LEU A 614 58.61 -15.59 59.25
C LEU A 614 60.06 -16.01 58.96
N ARG A 615 60.45 -15.87 57.69
CA ARG A 615 61.73 -15.24 57.32
C ARG A 615 61.50 -14.31 56.13
N ARG A 616 61.97 -13.06 56.07
CA ARG A 616 62.50 -12.05 57.02
C ARG A 616 62.44 -10.75 56.18
N GLY A 617 61.93 -9.58 56.59
CA GLY A 617 61.68 -9.07 57.93
C GLY A 617 62.64 -7.92 58.26
N TYR A 618 62.47 -6.76 57.59
CA TYR A 618 63.11 -5.43 57.77
C TYR A 618 62.41 -4.45 56.76
N ILE A 619 62.33 -3.12 56.88
CA ILE A 619 62.31 -2.14 57.99
C ILE A 619 61.70 -0.81 57.42
N ARG A 620 61.21 0.13 58.26
CA ARG A 620 60.76 1.50 57.85
C ARG A 620 61.95 2.41 57.44
N PRO A 621 61.81 3.52 56.67
CA PRO A 621 60.67 4.47 56.65
C PRO A 621 60.28 5.03 55.24
N LEU A 622 59.52 6.14 55.22
CA LEU A 622 58.99 6.88 54.05
C LEU A 622 58.05 6.09 53.11
N VAL A 623 56.75 6.01 53.46
CA VAL A 623 55.63 6.73 52.79
C VAL A 623 54.49 6.89 53.82
N ALA A 624 54.70 7.70 54.86
CA ALA A 624 53.74 7.87 55.96
C ALA A 624 52.82 9.11 55.77
N LEU A 625 52.59 9.52 54.52
CA LEU A 625 51.99 10.84 54.19
C LEU A 625 50.99 10.80 53.02
N VAL A 626 50.61 9.61 52.53
CA VAL A 626 49.68 9.45 51.39
C VAL A 626 48.46 8.57 51.74
N LEU A 627 48.65 7.52 52.55
CA LEU A 627 47.61 6.51 52.85
C LEU A 627 46.70 6.81 54.06
N LEU A 628 46.65 8.06 54.52
CA LEU A 628 45.68 8.53 55.54
C LEU A 628 44.65 9.55 55.01
N ALA A 629 44.70 9.89 53.71
CA ALA A 629 43.72 10.78 53.08
C ALA A 629 42.46 10.03 52.60
N ASN A 630 42.61 8.80 52.09
CA ASN A 630 41.54 8.11 51.34
C ASN A 630 40.57 7.28 52.21
N LEU A 631 40.69 7.31 53.54
CA LEU A 631 39.75 6.66 54.47
C LEU A 631 38.75 7.64 55.11
N ALA A 632 38.73 8.90 54.67
CA ALA A 632 37.73 9.91 55.04
C ALA A 632 36.77 10.28 53.89
N LEU A 633 36.89 9.63 52.73
CA LEU A 633 36.07 9.91 51.52
C LEU A 633 35.27 8.69 51.04
N ALA A 634 35.14 7.64 51.87
CA ALA A 634 34.41 6.41 51.58
C ALA A 634 32.97 6.39 52.17
N ALA A 635 32.46 7.55 52.59
CA ALA A 635 31.09 7.72 53.10
C ALA A 635 30.33 8.88 52.40
N VAL A 636 31.05 9.74 51.69
CA VAL A 636 30.59 10.79 50.77
C VAL A 636 31.75 10.93 49.77
N VAL A 637 31.65 10.58 48.49
CA VAL A 637 30.48 10.35 47.62
C VAL A 637 30.53 8.93 47.05
N ALA A 638 29.57 8.08 47.41
CA ALA A 638 28.96 7.24 46.39
C ALA A 638 27.96 8.13 45.65
N PRO A 639 27.93 8.16 44.30
CA PRO A 639 26.71 8.56 43.62
C PRO A 639 25.58 7.72 44.23
N LYS A 640 24.43 8.34 44.48
CA LYS A 640 23.23 7.55 44.28
C LYS A 640 23.20 7.33 42.79
N ASP A 641 23.26 6.08 42.36
CA ASP A 641 22.75 5.73 41.04
C ASP A 641 21.29 6.21 41.06
N GLN A 642 21.05 7.33 40.38
CA GLN A 642 19.69 7.72 40.08
C GLN A 642 19.24 6.71 39.05
N VAL A 643 18.55 5.68 39.52
CA VAL A 643 17.75 4.80 38.67
C VAL A 643 16.81 5.73 37.93
N GLU A 644 17.19 6.06 36.69
CA GLU A 644 16.46 7.02 35.86
C GLU A 644 15.04 6.49 35.76
N GLN A 645 14.08 7.30 36.24
CA GLN A 645 12.70 6.84 36.27
C GLN A 645 12.25 6.60 34.83
N PRO A 646 11.63 5.45 34.52
CA PRO A 646 11.21 5.13 33.16
C PRO A 646 10.47 6.32 32.52
N MET A 647 11.02 6.82 31.42
CA MET A 647 10.53 8.00 30.74
C MET A 647 9.10 7.74 30.28
N ARG A 648 8.16 8.52 30.83
CA ARG A 648 6.76 8.46 30.41
C ARG A 648 6.47 9.50 29.35
N TYR A 649 5.81 9.03 28.30
CA TYR A 649 5.37 9.80 27.14
C TYR A 649 3.91 10.24 27.32
N ASP A 650 3.49 10.52 28.56
CA ASP A 650 2.10 10.79 28.93
C ASP A 650 1.58 12.03 28.18
N ASN A 651 0.57 11.84 27.34
CA ASN A 651 0.01 12.84 26.42
C ASN A 651 0.99 13.35 25.35
N TYR A 652 2.15 12.71 25.15
CA TYR A 652 2.95 12.96 23.95
C TYR A 652 2.14 12.51 22.74
N LYS A 653 2.12 13.33 21.69
CA LYS A 653 1.40 13.05 20.46
C LYS A 653 2.37 12.82 19.33
N VAL A 654 2.02 11.94 18.39
CA VAL A 654 2.64 11.91 17.06
C VAL A 654 1.75 12.67 16.11
N TYR A 655 2.31 13.71 15.50
CA TYR A 655 1.70 14.50 14.44
C TYR A 655 2.19 13.96 13.11
N LYS A 656 1.26 13.66 12.21
CA LYS A 656 1.58 13.44 10.80
C LYS A 656 1.39 14.78 10.09
N VAL A 657 2.49 15.39 9.68
CA VAL A 657 2.54 16.77 9.16
C VAL A 657 2.94 16.73 7.69
N LYS A 658 2.09 17.29 6.82
CA LYS A 658 2.29 17.36 5.37
C LYS A 658 3.14 18.57 5.00
N ILE A 659 4.12 18.36 4.13
CA ILE A 659 5.06 19.39 3.67
C ILE A 659 4.90 19.59 2.18
N ASP A 660 4.32 20.72 1.79
CA ASP A 660 3.95 21.01 0.40
C ASP A 660 4.99 21.84 -0.36
N ASN A 661 6.07 22.28 0.30
CA ASN A 661 7.15 23.05 -0.33
C ASN A 661 8.43 23.16 0.53
N VAL A 662 9.51 23.63 -0.10
CA VAL A 662 10.84 23.87 0.49
C VAL A 662 10.79 24.81 1.70
N GLU A 663 9.92 25.82 1.69
CA GLU A 663 9.85 26.80 2.78
C GLU A 663 9.30 26.13 4.06
N GLN A 664 8.22 25.35 3.92
CA GLN A 664 7.67 24.55 5.00
C GLN A 664 8.69 23.51 5.53
N TYR A 665 9.41 22.82 4.65
CA TYR A 665 10.47 21.88 5.06
C TYR A 665 11.52 22.57 5.94
N ASN A 666 12.09 23.68 5.46
CA ASN A 666 13.11 24.44 6.18
C ASN A 666 12.58 25.02 7.50
N GLN A 667 11.30 25.42 7.55
CA GLN A 667 10.65 25.90 8.78
C GLN A 667 10.52 24.77 9.82
N VAL A 668 10.17 23.54 9.44
CA VAL A 668 10.14 22.39 10.37
C VAL A 668 11.54 22.01 10.85
N MET A 669 12.52 21.90 9.94
CA MET A 669 13.89 21.54 10.32
C MET A 669 14.51 22.57 11.28
N ALA A 670 14.19 23.86 11.12
CA ALA A 670 14.60 24.90 12.07
C ALA A 670 14.02 24.74 13.49
N LEU A 671 12.96 23.93 13.67
CA LEU A 671 12.33 23.67 14.97
C LEU A 671 12.87 22.42 15.68
N GLU A 672 13.60 21.53 14.99
CA GLU A 672 14.11 20.26 15.55
C GLU A 672 14.82 20.50 16.90
N GLY A 673 15.81 21.40 16.91
CA GLY A 673 16.55 21.78 18.12
C GLY A 673 15.87 22.82 19.01
N GLU A 674 14.77 23.47 18.60
CA GLU A 674 14.03 24.44 19.43
C GLU A 674 12.85 23.81 20.18
N LEU A 675 12.34 22.67 19.68
CA LEU A 675 11.17 21.96 20.20
C LEU A 675 11.47 20.51 20.61
N GLU A 676 12.73 20.07 20.53
CA GLU A 676 13.17 18.71 20.88
C GLU A 676 12.32 17.63 20.18
N LEU A 677 12.18 17.77 18.86
CA LEU A 677 11.33 16.95 18.00
C LEU A 677 11.96 15.56 17.74
N ASP A 678 11.22 14.49 18.02
CA ASP A 678 11.61 13.13 17.64
C ASP A 678 10.89 12.72 16.35
N PHE A 679 11.62 12.73 15.24
CA PHE A 679 11.12 12.32 13.93
C PHE A 679 11.08 10.79 13.85
N TRP A 680 9.91 10.25 13.51
CA TRP A 680 9.69 8.82 13.36
C TRP A 680 9.88 8.36 11.91
N ASN A 681 9.63 9.25 10.96
CA ASN A 681 10.16 9.22 9.60
C ASN A 681 10.41 10.65 9.10
N GLU A 682 11.04 10.77 7.93
CA GLU A 682 11.45 12.03 7.31
C GLU A 682 10.58 12.33 6.06
N VAL A 683 10.69 13.55 5.50
CA VAL A 683 10.04 13.94 4.22
C VAL A 683 11.06 13.88 3.09
N HIS A 684 10.69 13.33 1.94
CA HIS A 684 11.59 13.19 0.79
C HIS A 684 11.05 13.85 -0.48
N ASN A 685 9.72 13.91 -0.65
CA ASN A 685 9.04 14.62 -1.72
C ASN A 685 7.96 15.58 -1.19
N PHE A 686 7.73 16.68 -1.90
CA PHE A 686 6.65 17.62 -1.55
C PHE A 686 5.27 16.99 -1.79
N GLY A 687 4.40 17.12 -0.79
CA GLY A 687 3.11 16.42 -0.71
C GLY A 687 3.12 15.16 0.16
N GLU A 688 4.30 14.65 0.55
CA GLU A 688 4.42 13.62 1.60
C GLU A 688 4.16 14.19 3.00
N SER A 689 4.17 13.33 4.02
CA SER A 689 4.02 13.72 5.42
C SER A 689 4.99 12.97 6.30
N PHE A 690 5.61 13.68 7.24
CA PHE A 690 6.43 13.09 8.28
C PHE A 690 5.64 12.88 9.57
N ASP A 691 5.98 11.84 10.30
CA ASP A 691 5.52 11.52 11.64
C ASP A 691 6.51 12.10 12.66
N VAL A 692 6.05 13.01 13.54
CA VAL A 692 6.88 13.62 14.59
C VAL A 692 6.23 13.53 15.95
N MET A 693 6.97 13.04 16.95
CA MET A 693 6.53 13.02 18.33
C MET A 693 6.85 14.35 19.04
N VAL A 694 5.86 14.93 19.74
CA VAL A 694 5.98 16.25 20.38
C VAL A 694 5.50 16.22 21.84
N LYS A 695 6.33 16.79 22.72
CA LYS A 695 6.12 16.85 24.18
C LYS A 695 4.90 17.72 24.55
N PRO A 696 4.08 17.35 25.55
CA PRO A 696 2.83 18.05 25.90
C PRO A 696 2.94 19.58 25.99
N ASP A 697 3.94 20.08 26.70
CA ASP A 697 4.14 21.52 26.93
C ASP A 697 4.56 22.29 25.66
N LEU A 698 5.00 21.58 24.62
CA LEU A 698 5.45 22.13 23.34
C LEU A 698 4.40 21.97 22.23
N GLN A 699 3.37 21.14 22.44
CA GLN A 699 2.32 20.85 21.44
C GLN A 699 1.58 22.10 20.97
N GLN A 700 1.11 22.96 21.89
CA GLN A 700 0.43 24.20 21.48
C GLN A 700 1.37 25.10 20.66
N LYS A 701 2.64 25.21 21.04
CA LYS A 701 3.64 26.00 20.31
C LYS A 701 3.88 25.43 18.91
N PHE A 702 3.99 24.11 18.79
CA PHE A 702 4.15 23.42 17.51
C PHE A 702 2.90 23.59 16.63
N GLU A 703 1.71 23.26 17.13
CA GLU A 703 0.42 23.45 16.45
C GLU A 703 0.25 24.91 15.97
N GLU A 704 0.59 25.89 16.82
CA GLU A 704 0.58 27.31 16.45
C GLU A 704 1.55 27.66 15.30
N ILE A 705 2.72 27.02 15.23
CA ILE A 705 3.70 27.26 14.16
C ILE A 705 3.23 26.59 12.87
N LEU A 706 2.79 25.33 12.93
CA LEU A 706 2.18 24.64 11.77
C LEU A 706 1.04 25.46 11.16
N LEU A 707 0.16 26.02 12.00
CA LEU A 707 -0.95 26.89 11.57
C LEU A 707 -0.47 28.22 10.98
N LYS A 708 0.56 28.87 11.55
CA LYS A 708 1.15 30.11 10.99
C LYS A 708 1.84 29.86 9.65
N SER A 709 2.42 28.69 9.48
CA SER A 709 3.08 28.21 8.24
C SER A 709 2.13 27.55 7.23
N ASN A 710 0.82 27.54 7.52
CA ASN A 710 -0.22 26.92 6.68
C ASN A 710 0.10 25.45 6.30
N MET A 711 0.69 24.70 7.24
CA MET A 711 1.00 23.27 7.10
C MET A 711 -0.25 22.46 7.49
N VAL A 712 -0.61 21.47 6.68
CA VAL A 712 -1.68 20.52 7.01
C VAL A 712 -1.13 19.45 7.94
N TYR A 713 -1.80 19.18 9.05
CA TYR A 713 -1.41 18.10 9.97
C TYR A 713 -2.61 17.36 10.53
N GLU A 714 -2.39 16.11 10.92
CA GLU A 714 -3.30 15.32 11.73
C GLU A 714 -2.58 14.74 12.96
N ILE A 715 -3.28 14.62 14.09
CA ILE A 715 -2.73 13.95 15.27
C ILE A 715 -2.97 12.45 15.10
N LYS A 716 -1.93 11.75 14.69
CA LYS A 716 -1.92 10.31 14.40
C LYS A 716 -2.06 9.49 15.69
N ILE A 717 -1.22 9.81 16.67
CA ILE A 717 -1.22 9.16 18.00
C ILE A 717 -1.54 10.24 19.04
N GLN A 718 -2.63 10.07 19.79
CA GLN A 718 -3.09 11.03 20.80
C GLN A 718 -2.35 10.93 22.14
N ASN A 719 -1.83 9.75 22.47
CA ASN A 719 -0.99 9.50 23.65
C ASN A 719 -0.04 8.34 23.36
N VAL A 720 1.23 8.63 23.09
CA VAL A 720 2.27 7.62 22.84
C VAL A 720 2.42 6.67 24.02
N GLN A 721 2.28 7.14 25.25
CA GLN A 721 2.32 6.27 26.42
C GLN A 721 1.18 5.24 26.44
N SER A 722 0.02 5.51 25.84
CA SER A 722 -1.04 4.49 25.71
C SER A 722 -0.69 3.38 24.73
N LEU A 723 0.26 3.58 23.80
CA LEU A 723 0.80 2.48 22.99
C LEU A 723 1.85 1.71 23.79
N ILE A 724 2.78 2.40 24.44
CA ILE A 724 3.83 1.79 25.27
C ILE A 724 3.25 0.98 26.45
N ASP A 725 2.22 1.49 27.13
CA ASP A 725 1.50 0.77 28.18
C ASP A 725 0.76 -0.49 27.63
N ASN A 726 0.49 -0.56 26.32
CA ASN A 726 -0.10 -1.72 25.64
C ASN A 726 0.94 -2.72 25.08
N GLU A 727 2.21 -2.32 24.90
CA GLU A 727 3.32 -3.23 24.58
C GLU A 727 3.66 -4.18 25.73
N GLN A 728 3.29 -3.80 26.96
CA GLN A 728 3.61 -4.57 28.15
C GLN A 728 2.84 -5.91 28.18
N PRO A 729 3.52 -7.03 28.50
CA PRO A 729 2.91 -8.36 28.55
C PRO A 729 1.79 -8.42 29.60
N LYS A 730 0.54 -8.54 29.13
CA LYS A 730 -0.68 -8.60 29.96
C LYS A 730 -0.64 -9.75 30.98
N THR A 731 0.13 -10.80 30.67
CA THR A 731 0.60 -11.82 31.60
C THR A 731 1.99 -12.28 31.17
N ARG A 732 3.07 -11.93 31.92
CA ARG A 732 4.37 -12.62 31.72
C ARG A 732 4.22 -14.08 32.13
N SER A 733 4.42 -15.01 31.18
CA SER A 733 4.58 -16.41 31.52
C SER A 733 5.97 -16.64 32.11
N SER A 734 6.09 -17.46 33.16
CA SER A 734 7.37 -17.79 33.77
C SER A 734 8.09 -18.94 33.04
N THR A 735 8.04 -18.97 31.71
CA THR A 735 8.34 -20.19 30.90
C THR A 735 9.05 -19.90 29.58
N GLY A 736 10.10 -19.07 29.60
CA GLY A 736 11.01 -18.87 28.47
C GLY A 736 10.45 -18.02 27.32
N MET A 737 11.19 -18.00 26.20
CA MET A 737 10.89 -17.24 24.99
C MET A 737 9.55 -17.63 24.36
N ASP A 738 8.78 -16.61 23.98
CA ASP A 738 7.62 -16.70 23.10
C ASP A 738 7.73 -15.67 21.95
N TRP A 739 6.66 -15.53 21.17
CA TRP A 739 6.54 -14.54 20.10
C TRP A 739 5.19 -13.81 20.14
N GLU A 740 4.58 -13.78 21.32
CA GLU A 740 3.37 -13.02 21.66
C GLU A 740 3.72 -11.75 22.46
N ASN A 741 4.97 -11.63 22.94
CA ASN A 741 5.49 -10.53 23.75
C ASN A 741 6.87 -10.04 23.25
N PHE A 742 7.24 -8.80 23.59
CA PHE A 742 8.62 -8.32 23.41
C PHE A 742 9.49 -8.73 24.61
N HIS A 743 10.61 -9.39 24.34
CA HIS A 743 11.50 -9.97 25.33
C HIS A 743 12.69 -9.07 25.68
N THR A 744 13.16 -9.15 26.93
CA THR A 744 14.37 -8.44 27.36
C THR A 744 15.65 -9.09 26.80
N LEU A 745 16.78 -8.38 26.87
CA LEU A 745 18.07 -8.92 26.43
C LEU A 745 18.42 -10.24 27.15
N ASP A 746 18.18 -10.30 28.47
CA ASP A 746 18.44 -11.49 29.27
C ASP A 746 17.53 -12.67 28.87
N GLU A 747 16.23 -12.43 28.64
CA GLU A 747 15.28 -13.46 28.17
C GLU A 747 15.69 -14.02 26.80
N ILE A 748 16.16 -13.16 25.88
CA ILE A 748 16.72 -13.57 24.59
C ILE A 748 18.04 -14.35 24.78
N TYR A 749 18.90 -13.94 25.71
CA TYR A 749 20.22 -14.56 25.92
C TYR A 749 20.15 -15.92 26.63
N GLU A 750 19.24 -16.10 27.60
CA GLU A 750 18.92 -17.42 28.17
C GLU A 750 18.38 -18.38 27.09
N TRP A 751 17.56 -17.86 26.17
CA TRP A 751 17.05 -18.65 25.04
C TRP A 751 18.12 -19.01 24.01
N LEU A 752 19.04 -18.09 23.68
CA LEU A 752 20.19 -18.36 22.81
C LEU A 752 21.10 -19.45 23.38
N ASP A 753 21.40 -19.41 24.68
CA ASP A 753 22.20 -20.44 25.33
C ASP A 753 21.48 -21.80 25.33
N MET A 754 20.16 -21.82 25.57
CA MET A 754 19.34 -23.03 25.49
C MET A 754 19.35 -23.66 24.09
N ILE A 755 19.21 -22.89 23.00
CA ILE A 755 19.23 -23.46 21.64
C ILE A 755 20.62 -23.95 21.22
N VAL A 756 21.69 -23.32 21.74
CA VAL A 756 23.07 -23.80 21.58
C VAL A 756 23.27 -25.16 22.25
N GLU A 757 22.84 -25.33 23.51
CA GLU A 757 22.91 -26.62 24.20
C GLU A 757 22.03 -27.71 23.54
N ARG A 758 20.91 -27.31 22.93
CA ARG A 758 19.92 -28.22 22.36
C ARG A 758 20.23 -28.67 20.92
N TYR A 759 20.95 -27.86 20.13
CA TYR A 759 21.24 -28.12 18.73
C TYR A 759 22.74 -28.01 18.37
N PRO A 760 23.69 -28.56 19.17
CA PRO A 760 25.12 -28.28 19.02
C PRO A 760 25.75 -28.83 17.71
N ASP A 761 25.11 -29.78 17.03
CA ASP A 761 25.54 -30.28 15.72
C ASP A 761 25.25 -29.30 14.57
N ILE A 762 24.42 -28.28 14.80
CA ILE A 762 23.88 -27.34 13.79
C ILE A 762 24.14 -25.87 14.19
N VAL A 763 24.08 -25.56 15.49
CA VAL A 763 24.26 -24.24 16.07
C VAL A 763 25.67 -24.10 16.63
N THR A 764 26.37 -23.05 16.23
CA THR A 764 27.64 -22.63 16.85
C THR A 764 27.46 -21.21 17.42
N PRO A 765 27.64 -20.98 18.73
CA PRO A 765 27.61 -19.63 19.29
C PRO A 765 28.84 -18.83 18.86
N PHE A 766 28.73 -17.52 18.81
CA PHE A 766 29.87 -16.61 18.74
C PHE A 766 29.60 -15.32 19.53
N ASP A 767 30.66 -14.74 20.06
CA ASP A 767 30.64 -13.39 20.63
C ASP A 767 31.45 -12.48 19.70
N ILE A 768 30.94 -11.28 19.39
CA ILE A 768 31.73 -10.30 18.63
C ILE A 768 32.62 -9.45 19.57
N GLY A 769 32.20 -9.26 20.82
CA GLY A 769 32.89 -8.42 21.80
C GLY A 769 31.93 -7.82 22.83
N TYR A 770 32.31 -6.67 23.40
CA TYR A 770 31.53 -5.99 24.45
C TYR A 770 31.11 -4.58 24.02
N SER A 771 29.90 -4.18 24.39
CA SER A 771 29.37 -2.83 24.20
C SER A 771 30.05 -1.78 25.09
N TYR A 772 29.70 -0.50 24.90
CA TYR A 772 30.23 0.60 25.71
C TYR A 772 30.02 0.43 27.23
N GLU A 773 28.80 0.10 27.67
CA GLU A 773 28.45 -0.15 29.08
C GLU A 773 28.89 -1.55 29.56
N GLY A 774 29.54 -2.34 28.69
CA GLY A 774 30.21 -3.59 29.05
C GLY A 774 29.36 -4.86 28.98
N ARG A 775 28.24 -4.85 28.24
CA ARG A 775 27.42 -6.05 27.96
C ARG A 775 28.06 -6.84 26.81
N LEU A 776 28.06 -8.17 26.91
CA LEU A 776 28.54 -9.05 25.84
C LEU A 776 27.57 -8.99 24.64
N ILE A 777 28.08 -8.95 23.42
CA ILE A 777 27.26 -8.98 22.19
C ILE A 777 27.35 -10.38 21.57
N LYS A 778 26.31 -11.19 21.80
CA LYS A 778 26.17 -12.57 21.31
C LYS A 778 25.56 -12.65 19.91
N GLY A 779 25.97 -13.68 19.17
CA GLY A 779 25.32 -14.15 17.94
C GLY A 779 25.41 -15.66 17.80
N ILE A 780 24.75 -16.20 16.77
CA ILE A 780 24.77 -17.64 16.45
C ILE A 780 24.99 -17.89 14.96
N LYS A 781 25.68 -18.99 14.66
CA LYS A 781 25.75 -19.59 13.33
C LYS A 781 24.84 -20.82 13.27
N ILE A 782 23.91 -20.88 12.31
CA ILE A 782 23.13 -22.07 11.97
C ILE A 782 23.69 -22.66 10.67
N SER A 783 24.08 -23.95 10.69
CA SER A 783 24.86 -24.58 9.62
C SER A 783 24.51 -26.07 9.51
N TYR A 784 23.70 -26.46 8.52
CA TYR A 784 23.29 -27.87 8.34
C TYR A 784 24.28 -28.74 7.56
N LYS A 785 25.20 -28.16 6.79
CA LYS A 785 26.25 -28.88 6.04
C LYS A 785 27.45 -27.97 5.76
N PRO A 786 28.69 -28.49 5.73
CA PRO A 786 29.88 -27.68 5.44
C PRO A 786 29.93 -27.26 3.97
N GLY A 787 30.54 -26.10 3.70
CA GLY A 787 30.78 -25.59 2.33
C GLY A 787 29.65 -24.75 1.73
N ASN A 788 28.60 -24.47 2.50
CA ASN A 788 27.55 -23.52 2.14
C ASN A 788 28.09 -22.09 1.93
N LYS A 789 27.40 -21.33 1.08
CA LYS A 789 27.44 -19.86 1.12
C LYS A 789 26.56 -19.34 2.24
N ALA A 790 26.79 -18.10 2.68
CA ALA A 790 26.23 -17.57 3.90
C ALA A 790 25.36 -16.32 3.73
N VAL A 791 24.37 -16.22 4.60
CA VAL A 791 23.61 -15.01 4.92
C VAL A 791 24.15 -14.47 6.25
N PHE A 792 24.47 -13.18 6.30
CA PHE A 792 24.75 -12.47 7.55
C PHE A 792 23.59 -11.54 7.88
N ILE A 793 23.10 -11.58 9.12
CA ILE A 793 21.97 -10.78 9.58
C ILE A 793 22.31 -10.13 10.92
N GLU A 794 22.09 -8.83 11.01
CA GLU A 794 22.03 -8.10 12.28
C GLU A 794 20.68 -7.40 12.42
N SER A 795 20.27 -7.18 13.67
CA SER A 795 18.99 -6.59 14.04
C SER A 795 19.13 -5.82 15.36
N ASN A 796 18.20 -4.89 15.61
CA ASN A 796 18.28 -3.94 16.71
C ASN A 796 19.65 -3.22 16.79
N ILE A 797 20.21 -2.81 15.64
CA ILE A 797 21.24 -1.76 15.56
C ILE A 797 20.69 -0.41 16.05
N HIS A 798 19.41 -0.13 15.80
CA HIS A 798 18.65 0.89 16.53
C HIS A 798 17.84 0.24 17.66
N ALA A 799 17.87 0.87 18.82
CA ALA A 799 17.34 0.28 20.05
C ALA A 799 15.80 0.25 20.13
N ARG A 800 15.10 1.25 19.59
CA ARG A 800 13.63 1.36 19.60
C ARG A 800 12.90 0.39 18.66
N GLU A 801 13.62 -0.30 17.79
CA GLU A 801 13.08 -1.09 16.67
C GLU A 801 12.80 -2.55 17.09
N TRP A 802 12.09 -2.74 18.20
CA TRP A 802 11.91 -4.02 18.92
C TRP A 802 11.34 -5.17 18.06
N ILE A 803 10.58 -4.86 17.01
CA ILE A 803 10.03 -5.86 16.09
C ILE A 803 11.12 -6.64 15.35
N THR A 804 12.35 -6.12 15.27
CA THR A 804 13.47 -6.74 14.53
C THR A 804 14.05 -7.95 15.26
N SER A 805 14.43 -7.83 16.53
CA SER A 805 14.86 -8.96 17.37
C SER A 805 13.73 -9.99 17.60
N ALA A 806 12.50 -9.53 17.82
CA ALA A 806 11.33 -10.39 17.95
C ALA A 806 11.03 -11.19 16.66
N THR A 807 11.29 -10.58 15.49
CA THR A 807 11.18 -11.26 14.18
C THR A 807 12.30 -12.27 13.96
N ILE A 808 13.58 -11.90 14.20
CA ILE A 808 14.69 -12.76 13.84
C ILE A 808 14.81 -14.00 14.76
N THR A 809 14.41 -13.88 16.03
CA THR A 809 14.36 -15.02 16.96
C THR A 809 13.32 -16.07 16.54
N TYR A 810 12.16 -15.66 16.01
CA TYR A 810 11.20 -16.58 15.41
C TYR A 810 11.77 -17.28 14.16
N ILE A 811 12.51 -16.53 13.34
CA ILE A 811 13.17 -17.07 12.15
C ILE A 811 14.27 -18.08 12.54
N ILE A 812 15.03 -17.82 13.61
CA ILE A 812 15.99 -18.79 14.17
C ILE A 812 15.28 -20.08 14.59
N ASP A 813 14.17 -20.01 15.32
CA ASP A 813 13.39 -21.20 15.73
C ASP A 813 12.89 -22.00 14.52
N GLU A 814 12.35 -21.33 13.50
CA GLU A 814 11.91 -21.97 12.25
C GLU A 814 13.07 -22.47 11.38
N LEU A 815 14.27 -21.91 11.47
CA LEU A 815 15.46 -22.47 10.80
C LEU A 815 15.95 -23.75 11.51
N LEU A 816 15.78 -23.87 12.83
CA LEU A 816 16.19 -25.03 13.63
C LEU A 816 15.14 -26.15 13.67
N VAL A 817 13.86 -25.78 13.74
CA VAL A 817 12.69 -26.69 13.78
C VAL A 817 11.73 -26.37 12.62
N PRO A 818 12.18 -26.45 11.35
CA PRO A 818 11.43 -25.98 10.19
C PRO A 818 10.09 -26.71 10.02
N ARG A 819 9.01 -25.94 10.27
CA ARG A 819 7.63 -26.42 10.19
C ARG A 819 7.11 -26.51 8.75
N ASN A 820 7.84 -25.90 7.81
CA ASN A 820 7.53 -25.82 6.39
C ASN A 820 8.71 -26.37 5.54
N PRO A 821 8.48 -27.27 4.56
CA PRO A 821 9.52 -27.76 3.65
C PRO A 821 10.31 -26.67 2.90
N GLY A 822 9.68 -25.51 2.60
CA GLY A 822 10.37 -24.36 2.00
C GLY A 822 11.41 -23.76 2.95
N VAL A 823 11.08 -23.66 4.24
CA VAL A 823 12.03 -23.22 5.28
C VAL A 823 13.14 -24.26 5.47
N ARG A 824 12.81 -25.56 5.47
CA ARG A 824 13.81 -26.63 5.50
C ARG A 824 14.80 -26.53 4.34
N LYS A 825 14.31 -26.29 3.13
CA LYS A 825 15.14 -26.13 1.92
C LYS A 825 16.15 -24.98 2.09
N ILE A 826 15.71 -23.81 2.57
CA ILE A 826 16.62 -22.67 2.73
C ILE A 826 17.61 -22.89 3.89
N ALA A 827 17.16 -23.45 5.01
CA ALA A 827 18.00 -23.78 6.17
C ALA A 827 19.12 -24.77 5.80
N GLU A 828 18.82 -25.78 4.97
CA GLU A 828 19.83 -26.73 4.47
C GLU A 828 20.72 -26.18 3.35
N SER A 829 20.40 -25.02 2.76
CA SER A 829 21.09 -24.50 1.57
C SER A 829 22.16 -23.45 1.84
N VAL A 830 22.02 -22.67 2.91
CA VAL A 830 22.95 -21.60 3.28
C VAL A 830 23.28 -21.65 4.77
N ASP A 831 24.43 -21.09 5.13
CA ASP A 831 24.81 -20.88 6.53
C ASP A 831 24.28 -19.52 7.00
N TRP A 832 23.61 -19.49 8.16
CA TRP A 832 23.01 -18.27 8.70
C TRP A 832 23.86 -17.77 9.87
N TRP A 833 24.46 -16.60 9.74
CA TRP A 833 25.14 -15.90 10.84
C TRP A 833 24.23 -14.78 11.32
N ILE A 834 23.81 -14.81 12.58
CA ILE A 834 22.75 -13.93 13.08
C ILE A 834 23.18 -13.29 14.41
N ILE A 835 23.06 -11.97 14.51
CA ILE A 835 23.18 -11.17 15.74
C ILE A 835 21.79 -10.61 16.08
N PRO A 836 21.05 -11.21 17.04
CA PRO A 836 19.66 -10.80 17.32
C PRO A 836 19.50 -9.42 17.95
N VAL A 837 20.52 -8.92 18.66
CA VAL A 837 20.56 -7.55 19.20
C VAL A 837 22.00 -7.07 19.08
N LEU A 838 22.26 -6.12 18.17
CA LEU A 838 23.58 -5.51 18.00
C LEU A 838 23.82 -4.38 19.02
N ASN A 839 22.85 -3.47 19.17
CA ASN A 839 22.92 -2.36 20.12
C ASN A 839 22.39 -2.78 21.50
N VAL A 840 23.09 -3.70 22.16
CA VAL A 840 22.67 -4.31 23.43
C VAL A 840 22.44 -3.28 24.56
N ASP A 841 23.23 -2.21 24.61
CA ASP A 841 23.09 -1.18 25.64
C ASP A 841 21.89 -0.28 25.37
N GLY A 842 21.73 0.20 24.14
CA GLY A 842 20.58 0.99 23.75
C GLY A 842 19.29 0.19 23.92
N PHE A 843 19.29 -1.11 23.57
CA PHE A 843 18.14 -2.00 23.70
C PHE A 843 17.74 -2.19 25.17
N VAL A 844 18.68 -2.47 26.08
CA VAL A 844 18.37 -2.50 27.53
C VAL A 844 17.87 -1.15 28.02
N TYR A 845 18.51 -0.05 27.62
CA TYR A 845 18.08 1.31 27.95
C TYR A 845 16.68 1.63 27.39
N SER A 846 16.25 1.04 26.28
CA SER A 846 14.90 1.22 25.73
C SER A 846 13.84 0.39 26.45
N HIS A 847 14.19 -0.77 27.00
CA HIS A 847 13.32 -1.56 27.89
C HIS A 847 13.19 -0.96 29.30
N GLU A 848 14.25 -0.34 29.83
CA GLU A 848 14.30 0.10 31.23
C GLU A 848 14.04 1.60 31.44
N VAL A 849 14.46 2.47 30.50
CA VAL A 849 14.50 3.93 30.72
C VAL A 849 13.80 4.73 29.61
N ASN A 850 14.13 4.55 28.33
CA ASN A 850 13.67 5.44 27.25
C ASN A 850 13.26 4.62 26.01
N ARG A 851 11.97 4.28 25.94
CA ARG A 851 11.40 3.42 24.88
C ARG A 851 11.67 3.92 23.45
N MET A 852 11.86 5.22 23.26
CA MET A 852 12.15 5.85 21.97
C MET A 852 13.64 6.06 21.68
N TRP A 853 14.53 5.52 22.52
CA TRP A 853 15.98 5.59 22.30
C TRP A 853 16.39 4.85 21.04
N ARG A 854 17.09 5.54 20.13
CA ARG A 854 17.61 4.96 18.87
C ARG A 854 19.05 4.50 18.99
N LYS A 855 19.90 5.36 19.54
CA LYS A 855 21.37 5.37 19.40
C LYS A 855 22.09 4.38 20.32
N SER A 856 23.43 4.33 20.23
CA SER A 856 24.28 3.63 21.21
C SER A 856 24.23 4.27 22.60
N ARG A 857 25.09 3.84 23.53
CA ARG A 857 25.26 4.45 24.86
C ARG A 857 26.63 5.11 25.11
N LEU A 858 27.46 5.23 24.06
CA LEU A 858 28.71 5.99 24.11
C LEU A 858 28.44 7.49 24.38
N PRO A 859 29.02 8.13 25.42
CA PRO A 859 28.86 9.57 25.63
C PRO A 859 29.40 10.37 24.43
N SER A 860 28.52 11.14 23.78
CA SER A 860 28.84 11.80 22.50
C SER A 860 29.48 13.18 22.68
N ASP A 861 29.32 13.82 23.85
CA ASP A 861 29.93 15.13 24.15
C ASP A 861 30.79 15.15 25.45
N PRO A 862 31.82 16.03 25.55
CA PRO A 862 32.74 16.07 26.70
C PRO A 862 32.13 16.52 28.04
N THR A 863 30.89 16.98 28.05
CA THR A 863 30.11 17.34 29.24
C THR A 863 29.15 16.23 29.68
N GLY A 864 28.99 15.18 28.88
CA GLY A 864 28.15 14.01 29.17
C GLY A 864 26.65 14.29 29.17
N LYS A 865 26.19 15.31 28.43
CA LYS A 865 24.75 15.65 28.33
C LYS A 865 24.07 14.89 27.21
N CYS A 866 24.75 14.78 26.08
CA CYS A 866 24.34 14.04 24.91
C CYS A 866 25.09 12.70 24.89
N ILE A 867 24.34 11.66 24.55
CA ILE A 867 24.77 10.26 24.61
C ILE A 867 24.29 9.59 23.32
N GLY A 868 25.10 8.66 22.82
CA GLY A 868 24.78 7.78 21.72
C GLY A 868 25.16 8.32 20.35
N THR A 869 25.70 7.41 19.54
CA THR A 869 25.91 7.51 18.09
C THR A 869 24.77 6.78 17.36
N ASP A 870 24.32 7.30 16.22
CA ASP A 870 23.56 6.51 15.24
C ASP A 870 24.49 5.48 14.62
N LEU A 871 24.37 4.23 15.09
CA LEU A 871 25.23 3.14 14.66
C LEU A 871 25.12 2.85 13.15
N ASN A 872 23.96 3.13 12.52
CA ASN A 872 23.77 3.02 11.07
C ASN A 872 24.13 4.31 10.31
N ARG A 873 24.95 5.17 10.93
CA ARG A 873 25.75 6.24 10.31
C ARG A 873 27.25 6.11 10.61
N ASN A 874 27.68 5.10 11.38
CA ASN A 874 29.05 4.99 11.90
C ASN A 874 30.00 4.11 11.07
N PHE A 875 29.55 3.49 9.96
CA PHE A 875 30.38 2.60 9.15
C PHE A 875 31.36 3.39 8.25
N ASP A 876 32.58 2.87 8.06
CA ASP A 876 33.60 3.49 7.18
C ASP A 876 33.34 3.21 5.69
N PHE A 877 32.25 3.78 5.15
CA PHE A 877 32.05 3.93 3.71
C PHE A 877 31.33 5.24 3.41
N LEU A 878 32.05 6.16 2.76
CA LEU A 878 31.61 7.54 2.48
C LEU A 878 31.03 8.25 3.72
N TRP A 879 31.59 7.97 4.90
CA TRP A 879 31.14 8.49 6.19
C TRP A 879 30.98 10.02 6.17
N MET A 880 29.88 10.52 6.75
CA MET A 880 29.51 11.94 6.78
C MET A 880 29.30 12.65 5.42
N LEU A 881 29.16 11.92 4.31
CA LEU A 881 28.90 12.53 2.98
C LEU A 881 27.48 13.10 2.84
N THR A 882 26.46 12.41 3.35
CA THR A 882 25.04 12.80 3.27
C THR A 882 24.17 12.03 4.26
N GLY A 883 23.03 12.62 4.65
CA GLY A 883 22.02 11.99 5.52
C GLY A 883 22.49 11.68 6.95
N ALA A 884 23.51 12.38 7.46
CA ALA A 884 24.16 12.12 8.74
C ALA A 884 24.56 13.44 9.44
N SER A 885 24.52 13.47 10.77
CA SER A 885 24.80 14.69 11.57
C SER A 885 26.14 14.63 12.29
N SER A 886 26.78 15.79 12.44
CA SER A 886 27.98 16.00 13.27
C SER A 886 27.68 16.61 14.64
N ASP A 887 26.41 16.90 14.96
CA ASP A 887 25.97 17.34 16.28
C ASP A 887 25.82 16.12 17.23
N PRO A 888 26.60 16.01 18.33
CA PRO A 888 26.50 14.94 19.32
C PRO A 888 25.09 14.67 19.86
N CYS A 889 24.22 15.67 19.83
CA CYS A 889 22.87 15.63 20.38
C CYS A 889 21.81 15.18 19.37
N SER A 890 22.12 15.13 18.07
CA SER A 890 21.17 14.69 17.03
C SER A 890 20.94 13.18 17.06
N GLU A 891 19.74 12.74 16.66
CA GLU A 891 19.40 11.31 16.53
C GLU A 891 20.10 10.63 15.34
N THR A 892 20.65 11.41 14.39
CA THR A 892 21.46 10.91 13.25
C THR A 892 22.96 11.19 13.43
N TYR A 893 23.42 11.44 14.66
CA TYR A 893 24.83 11.72 14.97
C TYR A 893 25.74 10.57 14.52
N ALA A 894 26.69 10.83 13.61
CA ALA A 894 27.51 9.80 12.98
C ALA A 894 28.72 9.32 13.82
N GLY A 895 28.89 9.84 15.03
CA GLY A 895 30.03 9.59 15.91
C GLY A 895 31.17 10.61 15.73
N PRO A 896 32.21 10.58 16.59
CA PRO A 896 33.40 11.42 16.44
C PRO A 896 34.32 10.98 15.29
N SER A 897 34.16 9.76 14.80
CA SER A 897 34.80 9.20 13.60
C SER A 897 33.98 8.01 13.10
N ALA A 898 34.21 7.55 11.87
CA ALA A 898 33.82 6.20 11.49
C ALA A 898 34.43 5.15 12.46
N GLU A 899 33.70 4.06 12.69
CA GLU A 899 34.05 2.97 13.62
C GLU A 899 34.48 3.46 15.03
N SER A 900 33.85 4.54 15.51
CA SER A 900 34.03 5.05 16.88
C SER A 900 33.41 4.12 17.91
N ASP A 901 32.24 3.57 17.59
CA ASP A 901 31.41 2.80 18.51
C ASP A 901 31.83 1.32 18.47
N GLN A 902 31.94 0.72 19.66
CA GLN A 902 32.58 -0.58 19.83
C GLN A 902 31.73 -1.70 19.22
N GLU A 903 30.41 -1.52 19.22
CA GLU A 903 29.39 -2.39 18.64
C GLU A 903 29.68 -2.62 17.14
N ILE A 904 29.80 -1.54 16.36
CA ILE A 904 30.12 -1.59 14.93
C ILE A 904 31.54 -2.09 14.72
N LYS A 905 32.53 -1.47 15.37
CA LYS A 905 33.95 -1.80 15.22
C LYS A 905 34.24 -3.28 15.44
N GLN A 906 33.63 -3.90 16.45
CA GLN A 906 33.81 -5.32 16.75
C GLN A 906 33.04 -6.22 15.77
N MET A 907 31.84 -5.83 15.32
CA MET A 907 31.11 -6.58 14.28
C MET A 907 31.91 -6.62 12.97
N LEU A 908 32.45 -5.49 12.53
CA LEU A 908 33.25 -5.41 11.32
C LEU A 908 34.57 -6.19 11.44
N GLN A 909 35.23 -6.14 12.60
CA GLN A 909 36.40 -6.98 12.89
C GLN A 909 36.06 -8.48 12.91
N PHE A 910 34.92 -8.89 13.45
CA PHE A 910 34.48 -10.28 13.44
C PHE A 910 34.20 -10.77 12.01
N ILE A 911 33.45 -10.01 11.22
CA ILE A 911 33.17 -10.30 9.80
C ILE A 911 34.46 -10.37 8.96
N ASN A 912 35.50 -9.61 9.32
CA ASN A 912 36.77 -9.59 8.61
C ASN A 912 37.77 -10.66 9.05
N ASN A 913 37.83 -10.99 10.34
CA ASN A 913 38.84 -11.88 10.89
C ASN A 913 38.36 -13.33 11.08
N THR A 914 37.05 -13.56 11.20
CA THR A 914 36.47 -14.87 11.56
C THR A 914 35.71 -15.54 10.41
N ILE A 915 34.98 -14.77 9.60
CA ILE A 915 34.21 -15.31 8.46
C ILE A 915 35.07 -15.24 7.18
N PRO A 916 35.35 -16.36 6.49
CA PRO A 916 36.25 -16.35 5.33
C PRO A 916 35.71 -15.51 4.16
N GLU A 917 36.62 -14.94 3.37
CA GLU A 917 36.29 -14.22 2.13
C GLU A 917 35.41 -15.04 1.18
N ASP A 918 34.57 -14.35 0.40
CA ASP A 918 33.54 -14.91 -0.48
C ASP A 918 32.48 -15.82 0.21
N THR A 919 32.52 -16.01 1.53
CA THR A 919 31.53 -16.86 2.23
C THR A 919 30.17 -16.16 2.34
N ILE A 920 30.13 -14.91 2.80
CA ILE A 920 28.91 -14.12 2.89
C ILE A 920 28.51 -13.65 1.48
N LYS A 921 27.27 -13.92 1.09
CA LYS A 921 26.70 -13.56 -0.21
C LYS A 921 25.51 -12.62 -0.08
N ILE A 922 24.79 -12.72 1.04
CA ILE A 922 23.69 -11.84 1.40
C ILE A 922 23.99 -11.20 2.76
N TYR A 923 23.84 -9.88 2.87
CA TYR A 923 23.90 -9.15 4.15
C TYR A 923 22.55 -8.47 4.39
N ILE A 924 22.01 -8.61 5.60
CA ILE A 924 20.74 -8.01 6.00
C ILE A 924 20.93 -7.19 7.27
N SER A 925 20.69 -5.89 7.16
CA SER A 925 20.48 -4.98 8.28
C SER A 925 18.98 -4.86 8.50
N LEU A 926 18.47 -5.44 9.60
CA LEU A 926 17.03 -5.57 9.86
C LEU A 926 16.54 -4.46 10.79
N HIS A 927 15.62 -3.65 10.27
CA HIS A 927 15.16 -2.38 10.82
C HIS A 927 13.63 -2.29 10.91
N SER A 928 13.12 -1.23 11.52
CA SER A 928 11.72 -0.81 11.36
C SER A 928 11.59 0.72 11.48
N TYR A 929 10.73 1.41 10.74
CA TYR A 929 9.57 0.92 10.00
C TYR A 929 9.45 1.53 8.60
N GLY A 930 8.65 0.88 7.75
CA GLY A 930 8.21 1.45 6.48
C GLY A 930 7.76 0.41 5.44
N GLN A 931 8.09 -0.86 5.65
CA GLN A 931 7.93 -1.97 4.69
C GLN A 931 8.75 -1.72 3.41
N TYR A 932 10.09 -1.77 3.55
CA TYR A 932 11.03 -1.57 2.45
C TYR A 932 12.11 -2.66 2.37
N VAL A 933 12.63 -2.90 1.17
CA VAL A 933 13.90 -3.64 0.93
C VAL A 933 14.83 -2.72 0.12
N LEU A 934 15.78 -2.11 0.82
CA LEU A 934 16.58 -1.01 0.33
C LEU A 934 18.01 -1.47 0.05
N SER A 935 18.39 -1.48 -1.24
CA SER A 935 19.75 -1.81 -1.66
C SER A 935 20.66 -0.58 -1.65
N PRO A 936 21.98 -0.77 -1.87
CA PRO A 936 22.84 0.29 -2.38
C PRO A 936 22.40 0.79 -3.77
N TRP A 937 22.79 1.99 -4.18
CA TRP A 937 23.48 2.99 -3.36
C TRP A 937 22.50 3.79 -2.49
N GLY A 938 22.97 4.20 -1.32
CA GLY A 938 22.30 5.15 -0.45
C GLY A 938 22.75 6.58 -0.66
N HIS A 939 24.01 6.83 -1.03
CA HIS A 939 24.54 8.18 -1.12
C HIS A 939 24.16 8.94 -2.41
N THR A 940 23.65 8.25 -3.43
CA THR A 940 23.50 8.74 -4.81
C THR A 940 22.29 8.09 -5.50
N ASP A 941 21.50 8.89 -6.22
CA ASP A 941 20.29 8.50 -6.97
C ASP A 941 20.52 8.48 -8.50
N THR A 942 21.66 8.98 -8.97
CA THR A 942 22.01 9.07 -10.39
C THR A 942 22.79 7.85 -10.92
N GLU A 943 23.23 6.95 -10.05
CA GLU A 943 24.02 5.77 -10.40
C GLU A 943 23.66 4.57 -9.51
N PHE A 944 23.93 3.37 -10.01
CA PHE A 944 23.57 2.12 -9.35
C PHE A 944 24.77 1.16 -9.30
N PRO A 945 24.84 0.25 -8.31
CA PRO A 945 25.87 -0.79 -8.24
C PRO A 945 25.87 -1.73 -9.46
N GLU A 946 27.02 -2.31 -9.80
CA GLU A 946 27.13 -3.33 -10.88
C GLU A 946 26.14 -4.50 -10.69
N HIS A 947 25.92 -4.95 -9.45
CA HIS A 947 25.01 -6.05 -9.13
C HIS A 947 23.54 -5.60 -8.94
N TYR A 948 23.16 -4.36 -9.26
CA TYR A 948 21.83 -3.82 -8.94
C TYR A 948 20.68 -4.64 -9.52
N ASP A 949 20.75 -5.09 -10.77
CA ASP A 949 19.69 -5.93 -11.37
C ASP A 949 19.51 -7.26 -10.61
N GLN A 950 20.59 -7.82 -10.06
CA GLN A 950 20.56 -9.01 -9.21
C GLN A 950 19.96 -8.68 -7.83
N MET A 951 20.30 -7.53 -7.25
CA MET A 951 19.65 -7.02 -6.04
C MET A 951 18.14 -6.82 -6.26
N MET A 952 17.71 -6.38 -7.45
CA MET A 952 16.29 -6.21 -7.76
C MET A 952 15.58 -7.55 -7.98
N HIS A 953 16.21 -8.55 -8.61
CA HIS A 953 15.67 -9.91 -8.69
C HIS A 953 15.46 -10.53 -7.31
N VAL A 954 16.46 -10.43 -6.43
CA VAL A 954 16.44 -11.03 -5.09
C VAL A 954 15.51 -10.26 -4.13
N ALA A 955 15.44 -8.93 -4.22
CA ALA A 955 14.49 -8.12 -3.44
C ALA A 955 13.04 -8.35 -3.88
N LYS A 956 12.82 -8.47 -5.19
CA LYS A 956 11.53 -8.92 -5.74
C LYS A 956 11.18 -10.32 -5.23
N GLY A 957 12.14 -11.25 -5.21
CA GLY A 957 11.95 -12.59 -4.64
C GLY A 957 11.45 -12.55 -3.19
N TYR A 958 12.04 -11.69 -2.35
CA TYR A 958 11.57 -11.44 -0.99
C TYR A 958 10.14 -10.88 -0.96
N ALA A 959 9.88 -9.78 -1.67
CA ALA A 959 8.59 -9.10 -1.65
C ALA A 959 7.45 -9.99 -2.21
N ASP A 960 7.68 -10.66 -3.35
CA ASP A 960 6.74 -11.59 -3.98
C ASP A 960 6.37 -12.77 -3.08
N ALA A 961 7.23 -13.16 -2.13
CA ALA A 961 6.98 -14.27 -1.21
C ALA A 961 6.32 -13.79 0.09
N LEU A 962 6.84 -12.73 0.71
CA LEU A 962 6.26 -12.09 1.90
C LEU A 962 4.79 -11.70 1.68
N TYR A 963 4.49 -11.07 0.55
CA TYR A 963 3.13 -10.67 0.16
C TYR A 963 2.13 -11.84 0.13
N ARG A 964 2.58 -13.08 -0.08
CA ARG A 964 1.69 -14.26 -0.21
C ARG A 964 0.92 -14.56 1.07
N ARG A 965 1.42 -14.19 2.25
CA ARG A 965 0.84 -14.55 3.55
C ARG A 965 -0.17 -13.56 4.13
N TYR A 966 0.15 -12.26 4.08
CA TYR A 966 -0.71 -11.22 4.68
C TYR A 966 -0.96 -10.01 3.77
N LYS A 967 -0.58 -10.10 2.48
CA LYS A 967 -0.73 -9.03 1.46
C LYS A 967 0.01 -7.73 1.79
N THR A 968 1.03 -7.83 2.62
CA THR A 968 1.90 -6.73 3.05
C THR A 968 2.81 -6.32 1.90
N VAL A 969 2.58 -5.13 1.36
CA VAL A 969 3.38 -4.58 0.25
C VAL A 969 4.67 -4.00 0.81
N PHE A 970 5.80 -4.61 0.44
CA PHE A 970 7.15 -4.07 0.63
C PHE A 970 7.62 -3.38 -0.66
N THR A 971 8.05 -2.13 -0.56
CA THR A 971 8.64 -1.39 -1.70
C THR A 971 10.14 -1.67 -1.77
N TYR A 972 10.73 -1.83 -2.95
CA TYR A 972 12.16 -2.15 -3.08
C TYR A 972 12.86 -1.39 -4.22
N GLY A 973 14.14 -1.12 -4.03
CA GLY A 973 14.99 -0.31 -4.92
C GLY A 973 16.24 0.20 -4.22
N SER A 974 17.02 1.08 -4.86
CA SER A 974 18.16 1.72 -4.18
C SER A 974 17.67 2.68 -3.09
N SER A 975 18.41 2.76 -1.98
CA SER A 975 17.97 3.55 -0.83
C SER A 975 17.78 5.04 -1.19
N ALA A 976 18.65 5.58 -2.05
CA ALA A 976 18.56 6.97 -2.52
C ALA A 976 17.35 7.28 -3.41
N THR A 977 16.80 6.28 -4.12
CA THR A 977 15.64 6.44 -5.03
C THR A 977 14.32 5.99 -4.41
N THR A 978 14.38 5.16 -3.37
CA THR A 978 13.22 4.49 -2.76
C THR A 978 12.87 5.06 -1.38
N LEU A 979 13.84 5.69 -0.72
CA LEU A 979 13.69 6.32 0.59
C LEU A 979 14.41 7.69 0.61
N TYR A 980 15.70 7.74 0.93
CA TYR A 980 16.49 8.99 0.96
C TYR A 980 18.01 8.77 0.83
N LYS A 981 18.72 9.90 0.63
CA LYS A 981 20.18 9.93 0.48
C LYS A 981 20.92 9.79 1.82
N VAL A 982 21.59 8.65 2.01
CA VAL A 982 22.25 8.25 3.26
C VAL A 982 23.67 7.71 3.02
N SER A 983 24.58 7.96 3.96
CA SER A 983 25.96 7.48 3.94
C SER A 983 26.38 6.90 5.30
N GLY A 984 27.50 6.18 5.36
CA GLY A 984 27.97 5.54 6.61
C GLY A 984 27.08 4.41 7.14
N SER A 985 26.28 3.76 6.28
CA SER A 985 25.33 2.69 6.65
C SER A 985 25.84 1.28 6.31
N GLY A 986 25.41 0.27 7.06
CA GLY A 986 26.01 -1.07 7.03
C GLY A 986 25.95 -1.79 5.67
N LYS A 987 24.86 -1.63 4.92
CA LYS A 987 24.71 -2.15 3.55
C LYS A 987 25.67 -1.51 2.53
N GLU A 988 26.01 -0.22 2.70
CA GLU A 988 26.95 0.47 1.80
C GLU A 988 28.38 -0.07 2.03
N TRP A 989 28.77 -0.26 3.30
CA TRP A 989 30.02 -0.93 3.68
C TRP A 989 30.06 -2.39 3.20
N ALA A 990 28.96 -3.13 3.38
CA ALA A 990 28.88 -4.53 2.97
C ALA A 990 29.12 -4.71 1.46
N TYR A 991 28.61 -3.80 0.62
CA TYR A 991 28.91 -3.80 -0.81
C TYR A 991 30.30 -3.22 -1.10
N GLY A 992 30.52 -1.94 -0.76
CA GLY A 992 31.65 -1.14 -1.23
C GLY A 992 33.00 -1.39 -0.55
N VAL A 993 33.00 -2.04 0.62
CA VAL A 993 34.23 -2.41 1.35
C VAL A 993 34.38 -3.93 1.43
N LYS A 994 33.32 -4.65 1.80
CA LYS A 994 33.39 -6.12 2.00
C LYS A 994 33.14 -6.94 0.73
N GLY A 995 32.59 -6.35 -0.33
CA GLY A 995 32.34 -7.03 -1.60
C GLY A 995 31.19 -8.05 -1.57
N ILE A 996 30.24 -7.90 -0.64
CA ILE A 996 29.05 -8.76 -0.54
C ILE A 996 28.07 -8.35 -1.65
N PRO A 997 27.73 -9.24 -2.61
CA PRO A 997 27.03 -8.86 -3.83
C PRO A 997 25.57 -8.43 -3.60
N ILE A 998 24.90 -8.94 -2.56
CA ILE A 998 23.49 -8.67 -2.26
C ILE A 998 23.31 -8.18 -0.80
N PRO A 999 23.55 -6.90 -0.51
CA PRO A 999 23.30 -6.32 0.82
C PRO A 999 22.01 -5.47 0.83
N TYR A 1000 21.24 -5.56 1.91
CA TYR A 1000 20.02 -4.78 2.12
C TYR A 1000 19.94 -4.15 3.51
N THR A 1001 19.30 -2.99 3.58
CA THR A 1001 18.49 -2.58 4.74
C THR A 1001 17.07 -3.09 4.50
N ILE A 1002 16.46 -3.78 5.47
CA ILE A 1002 15.05 -4.20 5.40
C ILE A 1002 14.27 -3.48 6.50
N GLU A 1003 13.41 -2.56 6.11
CA GLU A 1003 12.48 -1.87 7.00
C GLU A 1003 11.23 -2.72 7.19
N LEU A 1004 10.99 -3.23 8.39
CA LEU A 1004 9.81 -4.03 8.72
C LEU A 1004 8.54 -3.19 8.83
N ARG A 1005 7.45 -3.82 9.30
CA ARG A 1005 6.19 -3.13 9.54
C ARG A 1005 6.31 -2.04 10.61
N ASP A 1006 5.42 -1.05 10.61
CA ASP A 1006 4.31 -0.83 9.67
C ASP A 1006 4.60 0.34 8.69
N LYS A 1007 3.60 1.16 8.35
CA LYS A 1007 3.77 2.44 7.62
C LYS A 1007 3.49 3.65 8.53
N GLY A 1008 3.83 3.50 9.81
CA GLY A 1008 3.79 4.50 10.87
C GLY A 1008 2.49 4.57 11.67
N GLU A 1009 1.54 3.65 11.52
CA GLU A 1009 0.29 3.65 12.31
C GLU A 1009 0.62 3.49 13.80
N TYR A 1010 1.51 2.55 14.10
CA TYR A 1010 2.18 2.39 15.38
C TYR A 1010 3.68 2.73 15.29
N GLY A 1011 4.29 2.64 14.10
CA GLY A 1011 5.71 2.91 13.89
C GLY A 1011 6.59 1.98 14.74
N PHE A 1012 7.44 2.56 15.59
CA PHE A 1012 8.32 1.78 16.48
C PHE A 1012 7.59 1.03 17.61
N VAL A 1013 6.38 1.46 18.01
CA VAL A 1013 5.59 0.88 19.12
C VAL A 1013 4.50 -0.06 18.60
N LEU A 1014 4.88 -0.91 17.65
CA LEU A 1014 4.03 -1.91 17.02
C LEU A 1014 3.50 -2.91 18.08
N PRO A 1015 2.19 -3.13 18.21
CA PRO A 1015 1.64 -3.88 19.33
C PRO A 1015 2.01 -5.38 19.28
N PRO A 1016 2.16 -6.08 20.43
CA PRO A 1016 2.77 -7.42 20.47
C PRO A 1016 2.04 -8.48 19.64
N GLU A 1017 0.73 -8.37 19.45
CA GLU A 1017 -0.05 -9.23 18.53
C GLU A 1017 0.44 -9.18 17.06
N MET A 1018 1.26 -8.20 16.68
CA MET A 1018 1.88 -8.09 15.35
C MET A 1018 3.20 -8.85 15.22
N ILE A 1019 3.82 -9.32 16.31
CA ILE A 1019 5.12 -10.05 16.27
C ILE A 1019 5.01 -11.29 15.39
N LEU A 1020 4.12 -12.24 15.71
CA LEU A 1020 3.94 -13.45 14.91
C LEU A 1020 3.50 -13.17 13.45
N PRO A 1021 2.59 -12.22 13.15
CA PRO A 1021 2.31 -11.79 11.78
C PRO A 1021 3.54 -11.30 11.00
N VAL A 1022 4.33 -10.37 11.56
CA VAL A 1022 5.53 -9.84 10.88
C VAL A 1022 6.58 -10.94 10.74
N ALA A 1023 6.84 -11.70 11.79
CA ALA A 1023 7.85 -12.75 11.77
C ALA A 1023 7.57 -13.84 10.72
N LYS A 1024 6.31 -14.22 10.55
CA LYS A 1024 5.89 -15.26 9.59
C LYS A 1024 5.94 -14.82 8.14
N GLU A 1025 5.64 -13.55 7.84
CA GLU A 1025 5.75 -13.04 6.47
C GLU A 1025 7.22 -12.74 6.11
N VAL A 1026 8.03 -12.25 7.04
CA VAL A 1026 9.48 -12.04 6.82
C VAL A 1026 10.19 -13.38 6.61
N LEU A 1027 9.77 -14.45 7.31
CA LEU A 1027 10.24 -15.80 7.06
C LEU A 1027 9.91 -16.29 5.63
N ASP A 1028 8.68 -16.09 5.16
CA ASP A 1028 8.33 -16.39 3.76
C ASP A 1028 9.12 -15.51 2.78
N GLY A 1029 9.37 -14.24 3.14
CA GLY A 1029 10.26 -13.34 2.42
C GLY A 1029 11.68 -13.89 2.31
N PHE A 1030 12.28 -14.40 3.39
CA PHE A 1030 13.58 -15.07 3.35
C PHE A 1030 13.54 -16.34 2.50
N VAL A 1031 12.44 -17.11 2.52
CA VAL A 1031 12.24 -18.23 1.57
C VAL A 1031 12.26 -17.73 0.13
N GLY A 1032 11.56 -16.65 -0.19
CA GLY A 1032 11.61 -16.03 -1.52
C GLY A 1032 13.00 -15.53 -1.92
N MET A 1033 13.67 -14.80 -1.03
CA MET A 1033 14.99 -14.22 -1.21
C MET A 1033 16.04 -15.29 -1.56
N ILE A 1034 16.12 -16.37 -0.76
CA ILE A 1034 17.12 -17.42 -0.97
C ILE A 1034 16.81 -18.25 -2.23
N ASN A 1035 15.54 -18.48 -2.57
CA ASN A 1035 15.20 -19.13 -3.85
C ASN A 1035 15.62 -18.25 -5.05
N ALA A 1036 15.29 -16.95 -5.03
CA ALA A 1036 15.69 -16.02 -6.10
C ALA A 1036 17.21 -15.90 -6.23
N ALA A 1037 17.95 -15.91 -5.11
CA ALA A 1037 19.42 -15.88 -5.13
C ALA A 1037 20.04 -17.19 -5.66
N GLN A 1038 19.39 -18.34 -5.46
CA GLN A 1038 19.80 -19.62 -6.07
C GLN A 1038 19.59 -19.64 -7.59
N GLU A 1039 18.49 -19.06 -8.10
CA GLU A 1039 18.20 -18.98 -9.54
C GLU A 1039 19.32 -18.28 -10.33
N ILE A 1040 19.90 -17.23 -9.73
CA ILE A 1040 21.04 -16.48 -10.29
C ILE A 1040 22.41 -16.97 -9.80
N ASN A 1041 22.48 -18.09 -9.07
CA ASN A 1041 23.71 -18.74 -8.58
C ASN A 1041 24.57 -17.89 -7.63
N ILE A 1042 23.94 -17.04 -6.81
CA ILE A 1042 24.63 -16.23 -5.79
C ILE A 1042 24.96 -17.03 -4.52
N VAL A 1043 24.10 -17.97 -4.13
CA VAL A 1043 24.24 -18.87 -2.96
C VAL A 1043 24.11 -20.33 -3.32
#